data_AF-A0A1M3P5A8-F1
#
_entry.id   AF-A0A1M3P5A8-F1
#
_cell.length_a   1.000
_cell.length_b   1.000
_cell.length_c   1.000
_cell.angle_alpha   90.00
_cell.angle_beta   90.00
_cell.angle_gamma   90.00
#
_symmetry.space_group_name_H-M   'P 1'
#
loop_
_entity.id
_entity.type
_entity.pdbx_description
1 polymer ?
#
loop_
_entity_poly.entity_id
_entity_poly.type
_entity_poly.pdbx_seq_one_letter_code
_entity_poly.pdbx_strand_id
1 'polypeptide(L)'
;MAGNAQSNDSTALAVLSSFGVTKPWHPPLLLPASYDDFTDPLTDLRHLEAGVPRAVHVHAIDAPTRAGRGIPRVTFLVADAEDQRWRVTLFGDDPATGADIHAGTELLMLVVGKEWRGEMGLTCKEIVDPRWLGKVRPQYPGRGPDRERTRSVVRTFLADNIPRAAAYVARHLEPIAQVPQLLAAVGCEGWALEDVIWQTHKPQSLAYAYHARRAYLELAAVGAIHRSQSGHEPQPAEPLVLRTLGRRAAAFPGQFTGDQRAAVKGIAQELARPVAMRAVLAADVGTGKSWVAELLAAAAADAGGRTLIMAPTYPLAVQLAEEFQRIFPAIPCVLVADGHDDSQAHAATVVVGTSAVLSRQLGTFSLVVVDEQQRWSRTQREHYVSTRTHLLEMSATCIPRTQALIRFGKVAVFQMRETHAKKEIHTHLWEGSGAPMFAQIKAAIEAGRPIMVVYPKRESESDEDQAKGKGRGKAKPKPAGQIDDRHSIEEAFPRWDAMYPGRVRAMTGEDDNETKRAGIDDLKEGRAQILLTTTVVEVGISVPNLYDIVVVHPDRYGITTLHQLRGRVARNGGVGHCHLWCPEPMSAKTRERLEVVVSTTDGFELAEADLRIRGTGDLGADSNTQSGADETLLFGAPLTVELIEDVAAIWDYFVPSGDGASAGGEKHTPQSPAFRSASP
;
A
#
# COMPACT_ATOMS: atom_id res chain seq x y z
N MET A 1 -8.70 47.25 4.83
CA MET A 1 -7.38 46.58 4.91
C MET A 1 -7.47 45.04 4.98
N ALA A 2 -8.55 44.43 5.48
CA ALA A 2 -8.70 42.95 5.51
C ALA A 2 -8.74 42.25 4.13
N GLY A 3 -9.21 42.92 3.08
CA GLY A 3 -9.31 42.35 1.72
C GLY A 3 -7.98 42.16 0.97
N ASN A 4 -6.95 42.96 1.28
CA ASN A 4 -5.62 42.83 0.62
C ASN A 4 -4.73 41.76 1.28
N ALA A 5 -4.95 41.45 2.56
CA ALA A 5 -4.22 40.37 3.24
C ALA A 5 -4.70 38.99 2.74
N GLN A 6 -6.01 38.82 2.58
CA GLN A 6 -6.60 37.56 2.11
C GLN A 6 -6.20 37.21 0.65
N SER A 7 -5.95 38.20 -0.22
CA SER A 7 -5.52 37.94 -1.60
C SER A 7 -4.03 37.57 -1.72
N ASN A 8 -3.18 38.10 -0.83
CA ASN A 8 -1.77 37.73 -0.77
C ASN A 8 -1.57 36.34 -0.16
N ASP A 9 -2.35 36.00 0.88
CA ASP A 9 -2.27 34.69 1.53
C ASP A 9 -2.71 33.55 0.60
N SER A 10 -3.77 33.77 -0.20
CA SER A 10 -4.23 32.75 -1.16
C SER A 10 -3.19 32.46 -2.25
N THR A 11 -2.48 33.49 -2.70
CA THR A 11 -1.42 33.36 -3.71
C THR A 11 -0.18 32.65 -3.13
N ALA A 12 0.18 32.92 -1.87
CA ALA A 12 1.28 32.24 -1.19
C ALA A 12 0.97 30.76 -0.92
N LEU A 13 -0.25 30.45 -0.47
CA LEU A 13 -0.70 29.09 -0.17
C LEU A 13 -0.85 28.22 -1.42
N ALA A 14 -1.02 28.79 -2.61
CA ALA A 14 -1.09 28.04 -3.87
C ALA A 14 0.12 27.11 -4.07
N VAL A 15 1.31 27.50 -3.58
CA VAL A 15 2.53 26.70 -3.60
C VAL A 15 2.40 25.40 -2.80
N LEU A 16 1.56 25.41 -1.76
CA LEU A 16 1.36 24.27 -0.85
C LEU A 16 0.11 23.45 -1.18
N SER A 17 -0.68 23.87 -2.17
CA SER A 17 -1.95 23.23 -2.55
C SER A 17 -1.78 21.78 -2.99
N SER A 18 -0.67 21.44 -3.65
CA SER A 18 -0.31 20.07 -4.04
C SER A 18 -0.12 19.12 -2.86
N PHE A 19 0.10 19.65 -1.66
CA PHE A 19 0.20 18.89 -0.40
C PHE A 19 -1.12 18.87 0.38
N GLY A 20 -2.21 19.41 -0.16
CA GLY A 20 -3.51 19.54 0.54
C GLY A 20 -3.61 20.73 1.50
N VAL A 21 -2.58 21.57 1.56
CA VAL A 21 -2.53 22.76 2.44
C VAL A 21 -3.28 23.90 1.77
N THR A 22 -4.50 24.18 2.25
CA THR A 22 -5.43 25.13 1.61
C THR A 22 -5.80 26.33 2.48
N LYS A 23 -5.55 26.28 3.79
CA LYS A 23 -5.91 27.35 4.74
C LYS A 23 -4.65 27.91 5.41
N PRO A 24 -4.65 29.21 5.82
CA PRO A 24 -3.50 29.84 6.48
C PRO A 24 -2.98 29.12 7.72
N TRP A 25 -3.84 28.34 8.39
CA TRP A 25 -3.48 27.60 9.60
C TRP A 25 -3.02 26.16 9.37
N HIS A 26 -3.04 25.66 8.13
CA HIS A 26 -2.55 24.33 7.78
C HIS A 26 -1.01 24.21 7.68
N PRO A 27 -0.21 25.24 7.34
CA PRO A 27 1.25 25.09 7.20
C PRO A 27 1.98 24.49 8.42
N PRO A 28 1.61 24.79 9.69
CA PRO A 28 2.17 24.10 10.86
C PRO A 28 1.80 22.60 10.99
N LEU A 29 0.95 22.08 10.11
CA LEU A 29 0.61 20.65 10.02
C LEU A 29 1.40 19.93 8.90
N LEU A 30 2.15 20.65 8.07
CA LEU A 30 2.94 20.06 6.97
C LEU A 30 4.32 19.62 7.46
N LEU A 31 4.56 18.32 7.56
CA LEU A 31 5.83 17.84 8.13
C LEU A 31 7.03 18.02 7.19
N PRO A 32 8.20 18.44 7.73
CA PRO A 32 9.47 18.28 7.03
C PRO A 32 9.80 16.80 6.81
N ALA A 33 10.39 16.47 5.66
CA ALA A 33 10.89 15.15 5.33
C ALA A 33 12.26 14.86 5.97
N SER A 34 13.14 15.87 6.06
CA SER A 34 14.46 15.76 6.68
C SER A 34 14.94 17.13 7.18
N TYR A 35 16.16 17.19 7.72
CA TYR A 35 16.79 18.43 8.19
C TYR A 35 18.23 18.48 7.70
N ASP A 36 18.70 19.68 7.34
CA ASP A 36 20.13 19.95 7.20
C ASP A 36 20.63 20.64 8.46
N ASP A 37 21.83 20.27 8.89
CA ASP A 37 22.47 20.86 10.06
C ASP A 37 23.51 21.91 9.64
N PHE A 38 23.26 23.17 9.98
CA PHE A 38 24.20 24.28 9.82
C PHE A 38 24.51 24.94 11.17
N THR A 39 24.28 24.24 12.28
CA THR A 39 24.55 24.77 13.63
C THR A 39 26.05 24.92 13.87
N ASP A 40 26.84 23.97 13.38
CA ASP A 40 28.30 23.95 13.48
C ASP A 40 28.93 23.50 12.14
N PRO A 41 28.99 24.38 11.12
CA PRO A 41 29.60 24.04 9.84
C PRO A 41 31.12 23.91 9.99
N LEU A 42 31.72 22.96 9.26
CA LEU A 42 33.17 22.76 9.30
C LEU A 42 33.89 23.99 8.73
N THR A 43 34.81 24.53 9.51
CA THR A 43 35.74 25.59 9.09
C THR A 43 37.14 25.05 8.82
N ASP A 44 37.47 23.85 9.31
CA ASP A 44 38.69 23.09 9.00
C ASP A 44 38.31 21.83 8.21
N LEU A 45 38.88 21.69 7.01
CA LEU A 45 38.52 20.63 6.07
C LEU A 45 39.53 19.48 6.00
N ARG A 46 40.61 19.52 6.80
CA ARG A 46 41.68 18.49 6.79
C ARG A 46 41.17 17.06 7.03
N HIS A 47 40.09 16.94 7.79
CA HIS A 47 39.48 15.67 8.17
C HIS A 47 38.14 15.42 7.48
N LEU A 48 37.86 16.10 6.37
CA LEU A 48 36.62 15.89 5.63
C LEU A 48 36.59 14.46 5.06
N GLU A 49 35.58 13.69 5.43
CA GLU A 49 35.36 12.35 4.90
C GLU A 49 34.82 12.39 3.46
N ALA A 50 35.33 11.51 2.60
CA ALA A 50 34.87 11.39 1.23
C ALA A 50 33.45 10.78 1.17
N GLY A 51 32.61 11.29 0.27
CA GLY A 51 31.26 10.77 0.01
C GLY A 51 30.16 11.21 0.98
N VAL A 52 30.51 11.74 2.16
CA VAL A 52 29.53 12.23 3.15
C VAL A 52 29.25 13.72 2.92
N PRO A 53 27.98 14.16 2.78
CA PRO A 53 27.65 15.58 2.70
C PRO A 53 27.89 16.29 4.02
N ARG A 54 28.62 17.40 4.00
CA ARG A 54 28.88 18.23 5.19
C ARG A 54 28.69 19.71 4.86
N ALA A 55 28.17 20.44 5.84
CA ALA A 55 28.15 21.90 5.80
C ALA A 55 29.55 22.43 6.07
N VAL A 56 29.99 23.40 5.27
CA VAL A 56 31.29 24.06 5.40
C VAL A 56 31.13 25.57 5.35
N HIS A 57 31.96 26.28 6.12
CA HIS A 57 32.01 27.74 6.14
C HIS A 57 33.44 28.19 5.82
N VAL A 58 33.61 28.75 4.62
CA VAL A 58 34.91 29.03 3.99
C VAL A 58 34.83 30.31 3.16
N HIS A 59 35.96 30.89 2.80
CA HIS A 59 36.00 32.08 1.95
C HIS A 59 36.55 31.78 0.56
N ALA A 60 35.99 32.41 -0.48
CA ALA A 60 36.46 32.26 -1.84
C ALA A 60 37.82 32.96 -2.05
N ILE A 61 38.75 32.30 -2.74
CA ILE A 61 40.08 32.84 -3.08
C ILE A 61 40.05 33.52 -4.45
N ASP A 62 39.26 32.99 -5.38
CA ASP A 62 39.16 33.48 -6.74
C ASP A 62 37.72 33.55 -7.25
N ALA A 63 37.55 34.21 -8.40
CA ALA A 63 36.27 34.26 -9.08
C ALA A 63 36.02 32.94 -9.84
N PRO A 64 34.77 32.46 -9.87
CA PRO A 64 34.44 31.20 -10.53
C PRO A 64 34.71 31.20 -12.03
N THR A 65 35.37 30.14 -12.47
CA THR A 65 35.62 29.85 -13.89
C THR A 65 34.61 28.84 -14.40
N ARG A 66 33.97 29.13 -15.54
CA ARG A 66 33.07 28.19 -16.23
C ARG A 66 33.86 27.37 -17.25
N ALA A 67 33.68 26.05 -17.23
CA ALA A 67 34.37 25.17 -18.18
C ALA A 67 33.47 24.00 -18.62
N GLY A 68 33.40 23.69 -19.92
CA GLY A 68 32.79 22.43 -20.37
C GLY A 68 32.59 22.26 -21.88
N ARG A 69 32.97 21.09 -22.42
CA ARG A 69 32.46 20.50 -23.68
C ARG A 69 31.28 19.51 -23.41
N GLY A 70 30.73 19.52 -22.19
CA GLY A 70 29.70 18.59 -21.67
C GLY A 70 28.82 19.28 -20.61
N ILE A 71 28.37 18.56 -19.56
CA ILE A 71 27.53 19.13 -18.48
C ILE A 71 28.19 20.40 -17.91
N PRO A 72 27.53 21.58 -17.98
CA PRO A 72 28.00 22.84 -17.42
C PRO A 72 28.44 22.71 -15.96
N ARG A 73 29.65 23.20 -15.69
CA ARG A 73 30.24 23.23 -14.35
C ARG A 73 30.96 24.54 -14.09
N VAL A 74 30.88 24.97 -12.84
CA VAL A 74 31.52 26.15 -12.29
C VAL A 74 32.58 25.68 -11.29
N THR A 75 33.81 26.17 -11.43
CA THR A 75 34.93 25.81 -10.54
C THR A 75 35.61 27.04 -9.97
N PHE A 76 35.92 27.02 -8.69
CA PHE A 76 36.65 28.07 -7.97
C PHE A 76 37.45 27.47 -6.81
N LEU A 77 38.36 28.25 -6.25
CA LEU A 77 39.14 27.92 -5.08
C LEU A 77 38.54 28.59 -3.84
N VAL A 78 38.52 27.86 -2.73
CA VAL A 78 38.18 28.38 -1.41
C VAL A 78 39.31 28.11 -0.42
N ALA A 79 39.44 28.96 0.58
CA ALA A 79 40.33 28.75 1.72
C ALA A 79 39.50 28.44 2.97
N ASP A 80 39.95 27.44 3.71
CA ASP A 80 39.43 27.10 5.03
C ASP A 80 40.07 28.00 6.12
N ALA A 81 39.72 27.79 7.39
CA ALA A 81 40.22 28.60 8.50
C ALA A 81 41.74 28.44 8.75
N GLU A 82 42.37 27.43 8.16
CA GLU A 82 43.81 27.14 8.26
C GLU A 82 44.56 27.58 6.98
N ASP A 83 43.93 28.42 6.14
CA ASP A 83 44.42 28.91 4.84
C ASP A 83 44.70 27.79 3.82
N GLN A 84 44.14 26.58 4.00
CA GLN A 84 44.30 25.51 3.02
C GLN A 84 43.36 25.71 1.84
N ARG A 85 43.88 25.44 0.64
CA ARG A 85 43.17 25.70 -0.62
C ARG A 85 42.44 24.46 -1.09
N TRP A 86 41.13 24.60 -1.29
CA TRP A 86 40.26 23.53 -1.76
C TRP A 86 39.62 23.89 -3.09
N ARG A 87 39.66 22.95 -4.04
CA ARG A 87 38.97 23.10 -5.33
C ARG A 87 37.51 22.73 -5.19
N VAL A 88 36.62 23.70 -5.40
CA VAL A 88 35.17 23.50 -5.41
C VAL A 88 34.68 23.34 -6.84
N THR A 89 33.86 22.32 -7.06
CA THR A 89 33.13 22.12 -8.33
C THR A 89 31.64 22.12 -8.04
N LEU A 90 30.91 22.99 -8.75
CA LEU A 90 29.46 23.08 -8.72
C LEU A 90 28.92 22.73 -10.11
N PHE A 91 27.92 21.85 -10.15
CA PHE A 91 27.28 21.40 -11.39
C PHE A 91 25.95 22.13 -11.59
N GLY A 92 25.72 22.70 -12.77
CA GLY A 92 24.48 23.42 -13.06
C GLY A 92 24.55 24.27 -14.31
N ASP A 93 23.42 24.40 -14.99
CA ASP A 93 23.30 25.04 -16.30
C ASP A 93 22.94 26.54 -16.20
N ASP A 94 22.61 27.04 -15.01
CA ASP A 94 22.17 28.40 -14.79
C ASP A 94 23.33 29.41 -14.92
N PRO A 95 23.25 30.40 -15.84
CA PRO A 95 24.24 31.47 -15.99
C PRO A 95 24.48 32.34 -14.75
N ALA A 96 23.52 32.46 -13.85
CA ALA A 96 23.64 33.26 -12.62
C ALA A 96 24.43 32.55 -11.52
N THR A 97 24.61 31.23 -11.65
CA THR A 97 25.30 30.42 -10.65
C THR A 97 26.75 30.86 -10.47
N GLY A 98 27.09 31.32 -9.25
CA GLY A 98 28.41 31.82 -8.88
C GLY A 98 28.72 33.26 -9.32
N ALA A 99 27.76 33.99 -9.89
CA ALA A 99 27.99 35.37 -10.37
C ALA A 99 28.41 36.34 -9.25
N ASP A 100 27.88 36.14 -8.04
CA ASP A 100 28.16 36.98 -6.86
C ASP A 100 29.39 36.52 -6.05
N ILE A 101 30.13 35.52 -6.54
CA ILE A 101 31.31 34.99 -5.84
C ILE A 101 32.56 35.70 -6.35
N HIS A 102 33.26 36.37 -5.44
CA HIS A 102 34.52 37.04 -5.69
C HIS A 102 35.53 36.67 -4.60
N ALA A 103 36.80 37.03 -4.80
CA ALA A 103 37.81 36.83 -3.78
C ALA A 103 37.41 37.54 -2.47
N GLY A 104 37.43 36.81 -1.35
CA GLY A 104 37.00 37.27 -0.03
C GLY A 104 35.50 37.10 0.26
N THR A 105 34.70 36.55 -0.66
CA THR A 105 33.30 36.22 -0.37
C THR A 105 33.23 35.06 0.62
N GLU A 106 32.59 35.30 1.78
CA GLU A 106 32.25 34.24 2.75
C GLU A 106 31.13 33.35 2.19
N LEU A 107 31.33 32.03 2.27
CA LEU A 107 30.45 31.03 1.69
C LEU A 107 30.09 29.96 2.72
N LEU A 108 28.79 29.84 2.99
CA LEU A 108 28.22 28.64 3.60
C LEU A 108 27.83 27.68 2.47
N MET A 109 28.37 26.48 2.46
CA MET A 109 28.11 25.50 1.40
C MET A 109 27.79 24.12 1.95
N LEU A 110 26.96 23.38 1.23
CA LEU A 110 26.81 21.94 1.42
C LEU A 110 27.69 21.22 0.40
N VAL A 111 28.74 20.55 0.87
CA VAL A 111 29.75 19.92 -0.01
C VAL A 111 29.86 18.42 0.24
N VAL A 112 30.37 17.70 -0.75
CA VAL A 112 30.79 16.31 -0.62
C VAL A 112 32.25 16.22 -1.02
N GLY A 113 33.08 15.68 -0.13
CA GLY A 113 34.48 15.36 -0.45
C GLY A 113 34.54 14.29 -1.53
N LYS A 114 35.33 14.52 -2.58
CA LYS A 114 35.53 13.59 -3.68
C LYS A 114 36.99 13.50 -4.04
N GLU A 115 37.54 12.30 -3.95
CA GLU A 115 38.91 12.03 -4.37
C GLU A 115 38.99 11.87 -5.88
N TRP A 116 39.93 12.57 -6.51
CA TRP A 116 40.20 12.46 -7.94
C TRP A 116 41.70 12.51 -8.21
N ARG A 117 42.24 11.43 -8.78
CA ARG A 117 43.68 11.30 -9.10
C ARG A 117 44.61 11.55 -7.89
N GLY A 118 44.19 11.19 -6.69
CA GLY A 118 44.95 11.36 -5.45
C GLY A 118 44.87 12.77 -4.85
N GLU A 119 44.10 13.68 -5.44
CA GLU A 119 43.75 14.98 -4.84
C GLU A 119 42.31 14.97 -4.34
N MET A 120 42.08 15.50 -3.13
CA MET A 120 40.73 15.66 -2.60
C MET A 120 40.14 17.00 -3.05
N GLY A 121 39.00 16.93 -3.74
CA GLY A 121 38.22 18.09 -4.16
C GLY A 121 36.85 18.12 -3.51
N LEU A 122 36.20 19.29 -3.54
CA LEU A 122 34.86 19.48 -3.00
C LEU A 122 33.86 19.53 -4.15
N THR A 123 32.87 18.65 -4.13
CA THR A 123 31.69 18.80 -4.97
C THR A 123 30.64 19.57 -4.18
N CYS A 124 30.38 20.83 -4.56
CA CYS A 124 29.34 21.63 -3.94
C CYS A 124 27.98 21.19 -4.47
N LYS A 125 27.08 20.83 -3.55
CA LYS A 125 25.68 20.51 -3.84
C LYS A 125 24.82 21.76 -3.85
N GLU A 126 25.11 22.70 -2.96
CA GLU A 126 24.35 23.92 -2.77
C GLU A 126 25.20 25.00 -2.10
N ILE A 127 25.12 26.23 -2.58
CA ILE A 127 25.57 27.42 -1.86
C ILE A 127 24.39 27.90 -1.02
N VAL A 128 24.55 27.85 0.29
CA VAL A 128 23.47 28.04 1.27
C VAL A 128 23.43 29.51 1.70
N ASP A 129 22.22 30.07 1.77
CA ASP A 129 22.01 31.43 2.28
C ASP A 129 22.59 31.58 3.70
N PRO A 130 23.48 32.58 3.96
CA PRO A 130 24.12 32.80 5.25
C PRO A 130 23.16 32.94 6.44
N ARG A 131 21.89 33.29 6.21
CA ARG A 131 20.87 33.36 7.28
C ARG A 131 20.64 32.02 7.99
N TRP A 132 21.07 30.90 7.40
CA TRP A 132 21.01 29.56 7.97
C TRP A 132 22.21 29.21 8.87
N LEU A 133 23.27 30.02 8.87
CA LEU A 133 24.41 29.83 9.76
C LEU A 133 23.93 29.79 11.22
N GLY A 134 24.37 28.77 11.97
CA GLY A 134 23.97 28.54 13.36
C GLY A 134 22.57 27.94 13.53
N LYS A 135 21.94 27.42 12.46
CA LYS A 135 20.55 26.93 12.50
C LYS A 135 20.39 25.58 11.80
N VAL A 136 19.37 24.86 12.22
CA VAL A 136 18.88 23.68 11.52
C VAL A 136 17.85 24.09 10.47
N ARG A 137 17.99 23.55 9.26
CA ARG A 137 17.12 23.89 8.12
C ARG A 137 16.16 22.73 7.81
N PRO A 138 14.83 22.90 7.98
CA PRO A 138 13.86 21.86 7.61
C PRO A 138 13.79 21.68 6.09
N GLN A 139 13.72 20.45 5.62
CA GLN A 139 13.53 20.09 4.21
C GLN A 139 12.11 19.55 4.02
N TYR A 140 11.27 20.29 3.33
CA TYR A 140 9.89 19.87 3.03
C TYR A 140 9.83 18.99 1.77
N PRO A 141 8.77 18.17 1.62
CA PRO A 141 8.51 17.44 0.38
C PRO A 141 8.52 18.38 -0.84
N GLY A 142 9.14 17.95 -1.95
CA GLY A 142 9.28 18.76 -3.17
C GLY A 142 10.57 18.45 -3.95
N ARG A 143 10.71 19.01 -5.16
CA ARG A 143 11.88 18.83 -6.04
C ARG A 143 12.59 20.17 -6.30
N GLY A 144 13.91 20.21 -6.15
CA GLY A 144 14.76 21.34 -6.58
C GLY A 144 14.40 22.69 -5.93
N PRO A 145 14.43 23.82 -6.69
CA PRO A 145 14.25 25.18 -6.16
C PRO A 145 12.87 25.42 -5.52
N ASP A 146 11.88 24.56 -5.79
CA ASP A 146 10.57 24.62 -5.14
C ASP A 146 10.65 24.39 -3.62
N ARG A 147 11.68 23.67 -3.13
CA ARG A 147 11.83 23.40 -1.68
C ARG A 147 12.05 24.66 -0.85
N GLU A 148 12.85 25.59 -1.34
CA GLU A 148 13.08 26.87 -0.65
C GLU A 148 11.82 27.73 -0.69
N ARG A 149 11.11 27.74 -1.82
CA ARG A 149 9.82 28.43 -1.95
C ARG A 149 8.79 27.88 -0.96
N THR A 150 8.61 26.56 -0.91
CA THR A 150 7.73 25.88 0.07
C THR A 150 8.13 26.23 1.50
N ARG A 151 9.42 26.12 1.83
CA ARG A 151 9.94 26.45 3.17
C ARG A 151 9.65 27.89 3.57
N SER A 152 9.89 28.84 2.66
CA SER A 152 9.67 30.26 2.88
C SER A 152 8.19 30.53 3.18
N VAL A 153 7.29 29.96 2.38
CA VAL A 153 5.84 30.07 2.61
C VAL A 153 5.48 29.49 3.98
N VAL A 154 5.89 28.25 4.30
CA VAL A 154 5.57 27.63 5.60
C VAL A 154 6.02 28.52 6.76
N ARG A 155 7.28 29.00 6.72
CA ARG A 155 7.85 29.85 7.78
C ARG A 155 7.05 31.14 8.02
N THR A 156 6.52 31.75 6.97
CA THR A 156 5.69 32.97 7.08
C THR A 156 4.40 32.71 7.86
N PHE A 157 3.82 31.53 7.74
CA PHE A 157 2.56 31.19 8.41
C PHE A 157 2.72 30.59 9.81
N LEU A 158 3.93 30.21 10.26
CA LEU A 158 4.09 29.49 11.53
C LEU A 158 3.62 30.28 12.75
N ALA A 159 4.19 31.47 12.98
CA ALA A 159 4.03 32.18 14.26
C ALA A 159 2.56 32.47 14.61
N ASP A 160 1.79 32.95 13.63
CA ASP A 160 0.40 33.35 13.84
C ASP A 160 -0.58 32.15 13.87
N ASN A 161 -0.15 30.97 13.40
CA ASN A 161 -1.05 29.84 13.20
C ASN A 161 -0.76 28.61 14.05
N ILE A 162 0.41 28.52 14.70
CA ILE A 162 0.74 27.40 15.58
C ILE A 162 -0.31 27.19 16.69
N PRO A 163 -0.81 28.22 17.41
CA PRO A 163 -1.85 28.03 18.41
C PRO A 163 -3.13 27.38 17.84
N ARG A 164 -3.50 27.74 16.60
CA ARG A 164 -4.68 27.19 15.94
C ARG A 164 -4.46 25.75 15.46
N ALA A 165 -3.27 25.44 14.96
CA ALA A 165 -2.88 24.09 14.59
C ALA A 165 -2.80 23.16 15.83
N ALA A 166 -2.21 23.64 16.92
CA ALA A 166 -2.18 22.94 18.20
C ALA A 166 -3.60 22.67 18.73
N ALA A 167 -4.48 23.67 18.75
CA ALA A 167 -5.87 23.48 19.15
C ALA A 167 -6.64 22.48 18.27
N TYR A 168 -6.33 22.44 16.96
CA TYR A 168 -6.89 21.43 16.06
C TYR A 168 -6.42 20.02 16.43
N VAL A 169 -5.12 19.82 16.63
CA VAL A 169 -4.56 18.51 17.00
C VAL A 169 -5.05 18.09 18.39
N ALA A 170 -5.04 18.99 19.38
CA ALA A 170 -5.53 18.74 20.74
C ALA A 170 -6.97 18.22 20.75
N ARG A 171 -7.88 18.85 19.99
CA ARG A 171 -9.29 18.43 19.90
C ARG A 171 -9.47 16.97 19.44
N HIS A 172 -8.55 16.48 18.61
CA HIS A 172 -8.60 15.10 18.11
C HIS A 172 -7.95 14.09 19.07
N LEU A 173 -7.20 14.58 20.05
CA LEU A 173 -6.48 13.77 21.05
C LEU A 173 -7.19 13.74 22.41
N GLU A 174 -7.85 14.84 22.80
CA GLU A 174 -8.59 14.98 24.06
C GLU A 174 -9.61 13.85 24.34
N PRO A 175 -10.33 13.30 23.35
CA PRO A 175 -11.20 12.14 23.58
C PRO A 175 -10.48 10.87 24.05
N ILE A 176 -9.17 10.77 23.79
CA ILE A 176 -8.33 9.62 24.13
C ILE A 176 -7.79 9.78 25.56
N ALA A 177 -7.13 10.90 25.83
CA ALA A 177 -6.55 11.27 27.11
C ALA A 177 -6.21 12.76 27.15
N GLN A 178 -5.85 13.28 28.32
CA GLN A 178 -5.40 14.67 28.42
C GLN A 178 -4.09 14.85 27.63
N VAL A 179 -3.99 15.92 26.85
CA VAL A 179 -2.82 16.20 25.97
C VAL A 179 -1.47 16.07 26.71
N PRO A 180 -1.29 16.57 27.95
CA PRO A 180 -0.04 16.38 28.68
C PRO A 180 0.33 14.90 28.94
N GLN A 181 -0.65 14.02 29.13
CA GLN A 181 -0.42 12.59 29.34
C GLN A 181 0.07 11.91 28.05
N LEU A 182 -0.53 12.29 26.91
CA LEU A 182 -0.11 11.81 25.60
C LEU A 182 1.29 12.32 25.24
N LEU A 183 1.58 13.59 25.54
CA LEU A 183 2.91 14.18 25.36
C LEU A 183 3.98 13.46 26.19
N ALA A 184 3.67 13.12 27.45
CA ALA A 184 4.56 12.31 28.27
C ALA A 184 4.80 10.91 27.68
N ALA A 185 3.76 10.26 27.15
CA ALA A 185 3.87 8.94 26.53
C ALA A 185 4.77 8.92 25.28
N VAL A 186 4.76 10.00 24.48
CA VAL A 186 5.64 10.16 23.31
C VAL A 186 7.01 10.77 23.64
N GLY A 187 7.39 10.86 24.92
CA GLY A 187 8.70 11.34 25.36
C GLY A 187 8.88 12.86 25.34
N CYS A 188 7.77 13.62 25.32
CA CYS A 188 7.71 15.09 25.38
C CYS A 188 7.11 15.57 26.71
N GLU A 189 7.52 14.95 27.83
CA GLU A 189 7.07 15.38 29.16
C GLU A 189 7.44 16.84 29.42
N GLY A 190 6.48 17.63 29.93
CA GLY A 190 6.64 19.05 30.22
C GLY A 190 6.58 19.98 29.00
N TRP A 191 6.42 19.45 27.78
CA TRP A 191 6.23 20.27 26.58
C TRP A 191 4.74 20.63 26.40
N ALA A 192 4.47 21.76 25.75
CA ALA A 192 3.19 22.04 25.13
C ALA A 192 3.15 21.47 23.70
N LEU A 193 1.95 21.32 23.14
CA LEU A 193 1.80 20.85 21.76
C LEU A 193 2.39 21.86 20.76
N GLU A 194 2.32 23.14 21.09
CA GLU A 194 2.97 24.23 20.37
C GLU A 194 4.50 24.06 20.34
N ASP A 195 5.12 23.54 21.40
CA ASP A 195 6.57 23.29 21.45
C ASP A 195 6.96 22.18 20.48
N VAL A 196 6.16 21.10 20.41
CA VAL A 196 6.36 20.00 19.45
C VAL A 196 6.29 20.54 18.01
N ILE A 197 5.28 21.36 17.71
CA ILE A 197 5.14 21.96 16.37
C ILE A 197 6.30 22.91 16.09
N TRP A 198 6.66 23.78 17.03
CA TRP A 198 7.77 24.71 16.87
C TRP A 198 9.10 24.00 16.61
N GLN A 199 9.44 22.99 17.41
CA GLN A 199 10.69 22.25 17.25
C GLN A 199 10.71 21.40 15.97
N THR A 200 9.54 20.99 15.47
CA THR A 200 9.44 20.31 14.17
C THR A 200 9.83 21.25 13.02
N HIS A 201 9.43 22.51 13.05
CA HIS A 201 9.62 23.44 11.92
C HIS A 201 10.79 24.43 12.09
N LYS A 202 11.12 24.81 13.32
CA LYS A 202 12.20 25.72 13.69
C LYS A 202 12.99 25.15 14.90
N PRO A 203 13.64 23.99 14.72
CA PRO A 203 14.35 23.33 15.79
C PRO A 203 15.55 24.13 16.31
N GLN A 204 15.82 23.99 17.61
CA GLN A 204 17.02 24.51 18.24
C GLN A 204 18.28 23.70 17.87
N SER A 205 18.13 22.39 17.69
CA SER A 205 19.20 21.49 17.26
C SER A 205 18.64 20.30 16.48
N LEU A 206 19.52 19.55 15.82
CA LEU A 206 19.12 18.39 15.03
C LEU A 206 18.42 17.33 15.91
N ALA A 207 18.85 17.18 17.17
CA ALA A 207 18.24 16.29 18.13
C ALA A 207 16.78 16.69 18.45
N TYR A 208 16.54 17.98 18.74
CA TYR A 208 15.19 18.50 18.95
C TYR A 208 14.31 18.33 17.71
N ALA A 209 14.87 18.53 16.51
CA ALA A 209 14.17 18.39 15.24
C ALA A 209 13.57 16.99 15.07
N TYR A 210 14.42 15.96 15.19
CA TYR A 210 13.99 14.59 15.01
C TYR A 210 13.10 14.09 16.14
N HIS A 211 13.36 14.51 17.39
CA HIS A 211 12.51 14.17 18.53
C HIS A 211 11.11 14.74 18.38
N ALA A 212 10.99 16.04 18.12
CA ALA A 212 9.71 16.71 17.96
C ALA A 212 8.93 16.16 16.75
N ARG A 213 9.61 15.94 15.62
CA ARG A 213 8.99 15.34 14.43
C ARG A 213 8.43 13.95 14.71
N ARG A 214 9.18 13.11 15.44
CA ARG A 214 8.74 11.77 15.84
C ARG A 214 7.53 11.84 16.76
N ALA A 215 7.60 12.62 17.84
CA ALA A 215 6.49 12.81 18.77
C ALA A 215 5.22 13.31 18.05
N TYR A 216 5.37 14.24 17.10
CA TYR A 216 4.24 14.75 16.34
C TYR A 216 3.58 13.68 15.47
N LEU A 217 4.38 12.83 14.82
CA LEU A 217 3.92 11.68 14.05
C LEU A 217 3.20 10.65 14.95
N GLU A 218 3.77 10.33 16.11
CA GLU A 218 3.18 9.38 17.06
C GLU A 218 1.82 9.88 17.56
N LEU A 219 1.70 11.16 17.92
CA LEU A 219 0.42 11.78 18.30
C LEU A 219 -0.59 11.72 17.15
N ALA A 220 -0.16 12.03 15.92
CA ALA A 220 -1.03 11.97 14.76
C ALA A 220 -1.52 10.55 14.46
N ALA A 221 -0.67 9.54 14.66
CA ALA A 221 -1.02 8.13 14.54
C ALA A 221 -2.06 7.73 15.59
N VAL A 222 -1.82 8.06 16.87
CA VAL A 222 -2.78 7.82 17.97
C VAL A 222 -4.14 8.46 17.68
N GLY A 223 -4.16 9.72 17.23
CA GLY A 223 -5.39 10.40 16.84
C GLY A 223 -6.10 9.77 15.63
N ALA A 224 -5.35 9.28 14.65
CA ALA A 224 -5.91 8.58 13.49
C ALA A 224 -6.52 7.24 13.87
N ILE A 225 -5.84 6.46 14.73
CA ILE A 225 -6.39 5.22 15.30
C ILE A 225 -7.70 5.54 16.02
N HIS A 226 -7.76 6.56 16.88
CA HIS A 226 -9.01 6.95 17.54
C HIS A 226 -10.13 7.29 16.54
N ARG A 227 -9.87 8.18 15.56
CA ARG A 227 -10.89 8.56 14.57
C ARG A 227 -11.40 7.39 13.74
N SER A 228 -10.50 6.50 13.32
CA SER A 228 -10.90 5.27 12.61
C SER A 228 -11.87 4.42 13.45
N GLN A 229 -11.73 4.45 14.78
CA GLN A 229 -12.61 3.76 15.73
C GLN A 229 -13.88 4.55 16.07
N SER A 230 -13.83 5.89 16.15
CA SER A 230 -14.97 6.75 16.48
C SER A 230 -15.92 6.98 15.31
N GLY A 231 -15.49 6.77 14.07
CA GLY A 231 -16.35 6.88 12.88
C GLY A 231 -17.48 5.84 12.81
N HIS A 232 -17.51 4.88 13.73
CA HIS A 232 -18.53 3.85 13.81
C HIS A 232 -19.02 3.71 15.26
N GLU A 233 -19.97 4.57 15.66
CA GLU A 233 -20.71 4.32 16.91
C GLU A 233 -21.37 2.93 16.84
N PRO A 234 -21.16 2.06 17.85
CA PRO A 234 -21.76 0.74 17.88
C PRO A 234 -23.28 0.85 17.74
N GLN A 235 -23.81 0.37 16.61
CA GLN A 235 -25.25 0.37 16.39
C GLN A 235 -25.86 -0.81 17.17
N PRO A 236 -26.95 -0.62 17.92
CA PRO A 236 -27.64 -1.73 18.56
C PRO A 236 -28.16 -2.73 17.52
N ALA A 237 -27.83 -4.01 17.67
CA ALA A 237 -28.37 -5.08 16.83
C ALA A 237 -28.95 -6.21 17.70
N GLU A 238 -29.87 -6.97 17.11
CA GLU A 238 -30.38 -8.18 17.76
C GLU A 238 -29.31 -9.28 17.71
N PRO A 239 -28.93 -9.87 18.87
CA PRO A 239 -27.97 -10.96 18.90
C PRO A 239 -28.35 -12.14 18.00
N LEU A 240 -27.50 -12.45 17.02
CA LEU A 240 -27.67 -13.60 16.14
C LEU A 240 -26.88 -14.80 16.70
N VAL A 241 -27.56 -15.66 17.47
CA VAL A 241 -26.93 -16.81 18.15
C VAL A 241 -26.94 -18.06 17.26
N LEU A 242 -25.79 -18.38 16.67
CA LEU A 242 -25.63 -19.48 15.73
C LEU A 242 -25.44 -20.86 16.41
N ARG A 243 -26.52 -21.43 16.96
CA ARG A 243 -26.46 -22.70 17.72
C ARG A 243 -26.15 -23.94 16.87
N THR A 244 -26.41 -23.90 15.57
CA THR A 244 -26.34 -25.07 14.69
C THR A 244 -25.00 -25.21 13.96
N LEU A 245 -24.01 -24.35 14.24
CA LEU A 245 -22.70 -24.35 13.56
C LEU A 245 -22.05 -25.74 13.51
N GLY A 246 -21.97 -26.45 14.64
CA GLY A 246 -21.36 -27.78 14.68
C GLY A 246 -22.10 -28.80 13.82
N ARG A 247 -23.44 -28.76 13.81
CA ARG A 247 -24.28 -29.64 12.97
C ARG A 247 -24.12 -29.31 11.49
N ARG A 248 -24.13 -28.02 11.13
CA ARG A 248 -24.02 -27.56 9.74
C ARG A 248 -22.62 -27.79 9.17
N ALA A 249 -21.57 -27.64 9.98
CA ALA A 249 -20.20 -27.92 9.58
C ALA A 249 -19.98 -29.37 9.15
N ALA A 250 -20.74 -30.32 9.70
CA ALA A 250 -20.66 -31.74 9.33
C ALA A 250 -21.20 -32.07 7.93
N ALA A 251 -21.91 -31.13 7.27
CA ALA A 251 -22.43 -31.33 5.91
C ALA A 251 -21.38 -31.07 4.81
N PHE A 252 -20.26 -30.44 5.16
CA PHE A 252 -19.20 -30.13 4.19
C PHE A 252 -18.42 -31.40 3.82
N PRO A 253 -17.89 -31.48 2.58
CA PRO A 253 -17.20 -32.67 2.09
C PRO A 253 -15.84 -32.94 2.74
N GLY A 254 -15.34 -32.03 3.58
CA GLY A 254 -14.05 -32.13 4.25
C GLY A 254 -14.06 -31.53 5.65
N GLN A 255 -12.94 -31.66 6.36
CA GLN A 255 -12.78 -31.06 7.68
C GLN A 255 -12.36 -29.59 7.56
N PHE A 256 -12.93 -28.76 8.44
CA PHE A 256 -12.50 -27.38 8.60
C PHE A 256 -11.07 -27.33 9.14
N THR A 257 -10.29 -26.34 8.74
CA THR A 257 -8.94 -26.10 9.28
C THR A 257 -9.01 -25.50 10.69
N GLY A 258 -7.87 -25.40 11.38
CA GLY A 258 -7.79 -24.71 12.67
C GLY A 258 -8.22 -23.26 12.56
N ASP A 259 -7.68 -22.57 11.55
CA ASP A 259 -7.99 -21.17 11.26
C ASP A 259 -9.47 -20.94 10.93
N GLN A 260 -10.08 -21.82 10.13
CA GLN A 260 -11.50 -21.71 9.82
C GLN A 260 -12.38 -21.89 11.05
N ARG A 261 -12.08 -22.87 11.90
CA ARG A 261 -12.82 -23.05 13.16
C ARG A 261 -12.67 -21.84 14.08
N ALA A 262 -11.48 -21.26 14.16
CA ALA A 262 -11.22 -20.06 14.94
C ALA A 262 -11.99 -18.85 14.38
N ALA A 263 -11.95 -18.63 13.07
CA ALA A 263 -12.69 -17.55 12.40
C ALA A 263 -14.20 -17.70 12.59
N VAL A 264 -14.77 -18.88 12.33
CA VAL A 264 -16.20 -19.16 12.54
C VAL A 264 -16.61 -18.93 13.99
N LYS A 265 -15.81 -19.40 14.95
CA LYS A 265 -16.09 -19.22 16.38
C LYS A 265 -16.05 -17.73 16.76
N GLY A 266 -15.03 -17.00 16.32
CA GLY A 266 -14.89 -15.58 16.61
C GLY A 266 -16.00 -14.74 15.98
N ILE A 267 -16.34 -14.99 14.72
CA ILE A 267 -17.46 -14.33 14.04
C ILE A 267 -18.78 -14.65 14.76
N ALA A 268 -19.02 -15.90 15.14
CA ALA A 268 -20.22 -16.28 15.89
C ALA A 268 -20.33 -15.59 17.26
N GLN A 269 -19.20 -15.37 17.94
CA GLN A 269 -19.15 -14.60 19.19
C GLN A 269 -19.52 -13.14 18.97
N GLU A 270 -18.99 -12.51 17.91
CA GLU A 270 -19.34 -11.13 17.55
C GLU A 270 -20.81 -10.98 17.13
N LEU A 271 -21.34 -11.92 16.34
CA LEU A 271 -22.75 -11.95 15.95
C LEU A 271 -23.71 -12.09 17.15
N ALA A 272 -23.26 -12.73 18.24
CA ALA A 272 -24.05 -12.90 19.46
C ALA A 272 -24.05 -11.68 20.39
N ARG A 273 -23.35 -10.59 20.04
CA ARG A 273 -23.32 -9.35 20.83
C ARG A 273 -24.55 -8.48 20.54
N PRO A 274 -24.99 -7.62 21.47
CA PRO A 274 -26.11 -6.69 21.26
C PRO A 274 -25.73 -5.47 20.40
N VAL A 275 -24.70 -5.60 19.55
CA VAL A 275 -24.19 -4.54 18.66
C VAL A 275 -23.96 -5.11 17.27
N ALA A 276 -24.24 -4.32 16.24
CA ALA A 276 -24.04 -4.69 14.85
C ALA A 276 -22.56 -4.96 14.62
N MET A 277 -22.26 -6.19 14.21
CA MET A 277 -20.90 -6.59 13.89
C MET A 277 -20.48 -5.93 12.58
N ARG A 278 -19.28 -5.36 12.57
CA ARG A 278 -18.51 -5.12 11.35
C ARG A 278 -17.21 -5.89 11.50
N ALA A 279 -16.96 -6.83 10.61
CA ALA A 279 -15.78 -7.69 10.65
C ALA A 279 -15.15 -7.86 9.27
N VAL A 280 -13.83 -8.04 9.26
CA VAL A 280 -13.07 -8.42 8.07
C VAL A 280 -12.54 -9.84 8.25
N LEU A 281 -12.82 -10.70 7.29
CA LEU A 281 -12.17 -11.99 7.12
C LEU A 281 -11.06 -11.86 6.07
N ALA A 282 -9.83 -11.72 6.54
CA ALA A 282 -8.65 -11.72 5.68
C ALA A 282 -8.18 -13.18 5.51
N ALA A 283 -8.22 -13.68 4.28
CA ALA A 283 -7.97 -15.08 4.01
C ALA A 283 -7.01 -15.24 2.83
N ASP A 284 -5.98 -16.07 2.97
CA ASP A 284 -5.10 -16.41 1.84
C ASP A 284 -5.88 -17.21 0.77
N VAL A 285 -5.44 -17.17 -0.48
CA VAL A 285 -6.06 -17.85 -1.62
C VAL A 285 -6.09 -19.36 -1.40
N GLY A 286 -7.30 -19.92 -1.39
CA GLY A 286 -7.52 -21.35 -1.22
C GLY A 286 -7.64 -21.82 0.23
N THR A 287 -7.72 -20.90 1.19
CA THR A 287 -8.01 -21.20 2.61
C THR A 287 -9.48 -21.49 2.90
N GLY A 288 -10.36 -21.43 1.88
CA GLY A 288 -11.77 -21.82 2.01
C GLY A 288 -12.68 -20.77 2.66
N LYS A 289 -12.44 -19.47 2.39
CA LYS A 289 -13.31 -18.36 2.86
C LYS A 289 -14.80 -18.56 2.54
N SER A 290 -15.11 -19.17 1.39
CA SER A 290 -16.48 -19.47 0.96
C SER A 290 -17.20 -20.41 1.93
N TRP A 291 -16.51 -21.45 2.43
CA TRP A 291 -17.11 -22.37 3.42
C TRP A 291 -17.46 -21.68 4.74
N VAL A 292 -16.68 -20.68 5.15
CA VAL A 292 -17.00 -19.86 6.33
C VAL A 292 -18.30 -19.06 6.08
N ALA A 293 -18.42 -18.39 4.94
CA ALA A 293 -19.62 -17.63 4.58
C ALA A 293 -20.87 -18.53 4.47
N GLU A 294 -20.75 -19.68 3.81
CA GLU A 294 -21.83 -20.65 3.62
C GLU A 294 -22.28 -21.26 4.96
N LEU A 295 -21.34 -21.61 5.83
CA LEU A 295 -21.64 -22.14 7.17
C LEU A 295 -22.37 -21.09 8.03
N LEU A 296 -21.91 -19.84 8.00
CA LEU A 296 -22.55 -18.73 8.72
C LEU A 296 -23.95 -18.48 8.18
N ALA A 297 -24.14 -18.45 6.85
CA ALA A 297 -25.44 -18.25 6.21
C ALA A 297 -26.42 -19.37 6.58
N ALA A 298 -25.98 -20.63 6.55
CA ALA A 298 -26.82 -21.78 6.90
C ALA A 298 -27.20 -21.78 8.40
N ALA A 299 -26.28 -21.42 9.29
CA ALA A 299 -26.58 -21.32 10.71
C ALA A 299 -27.46 -20.09 11.04
N ALA A 300 -27.29 -18.99 10.31
CA ALA A 300 -28.14 -17.80 10.44
C ALA A 300 -29.58 -18.10 9.99
N ALA A 301 -29.74 -18.88 8.92
CA ALA A 301 -31.04 -19.37 8.46
C ALA A 301 -31.76 -20.20 9.54
N ASP A 302 -31.04 -21.10 10.24
CA ASP A 302 -31.60 -21.86 11.36
C ASP A 302 -32.03 -20.99 12.55
N ALA A 303 -31.40 -19.82 12.71
CA ALA A 303 -31.77 -18.82 13.71
C ALA A 303 -32.90 -17.88 13.25
N GLY A 304 -33.49 -18.12 12.07
CA GLY A 304 -34.55 -17.28 11.49
C GLY A 304 -34.03 -16.00 10.81
N GLY A 305 -32.72 -15.84 10.67
CA GLY A 305 -32.10 -14.71 10.00
C GLY A 305 -32.02 -14.90 8.48
N ARG A 306 -31.96 -13.77 7.75
CA ARG A 306 -31.70 -13.76 6.30
C ARG A 306 -30.26 -13.35 6.03
N THR A 307 -29.64 -14.00 5.05
CA THR A 307 -28.25 -13.71 4.66
C THR A 307 -28.15 -13.29 3.20
N LEU A 308 -27.41 -12.22 2.93
CA LEU A 308 -27.00 -11.81 1.59
C LEU A 308 -25.50 -12.10 1.41
N ILE A 309 -25.13 -12.78 0.33
CA ILE A 309 -23.72 -12.97 -0.08
C ILE A 309 -23.51 -12.24 -1.42
N MET A 310 -22.72 -11.18 -1.40
CA MET A 310 -22.37 -10.39 -2.58
C MET A 310 -21.06 -10.89 -3.18
N ALA A 311 -21.10 -11.30 -4.46
CA ALA A 311 -19.96 -11.79 -5.21
C ALA A 311 -19.62 -10.83 -6.38
N PRO A 312 -18.34 -10.53 -6.63
CA PRO A 312 -17.90 -9.50 -7.59
C PRO A 312 -18.18 -9.84 -9.05
N THR A 313 -18.41 -11.11 -9.39
CA THR A 313 -18.59 -11.57 -10.77
C THR A 313 -19.70 -12.60 -10.86
N TYR A 314 -20.36 -12.66 -12.01
CA TYR A 314 -21.42 -13.63 -12.28
C TYR A 314 -20.97 -15.10 -12.11
N PRO A 315 -19.82 -15.54 -12.67
CA PRO A 315 -19.39 -16.93 -12.50
C PRO A 315 -19.18 -17.33 -11.03
N LEU A 316 -18.66 -16.42 -10.21
CA LEU A 316 -18.46 -16.68 -8.78
C LEU A 316 -19.80 -16.74 -8.03
N ALA A 317 -20.75 -15.87 -8.36
CA ALA A 317 -22.08 -15.90 -7.76
C ALA A 317 -22.81 -17.22 -8.05
N VAL A 318 -22.76 -17.69 -9.30
CA VAL A 318 -23.32 -19.01 -9.70
C VAL A 318 -22.66 -20.13 -8.90
N GLN A 319 -21.33 -20.15 -8.86
CA GLN A 319 -20.58 -21.18 -8.14
C GLN A 319 -20.98 -21.24 -6.66
N LEU A 320 -21.05 -20.09 -5.98
CA LEU A 320 -21.45 -20.02 -4.57
C LEU A 320 -22.89 -20.49 -4.34
N ALA A 321 -23.82 -20.09 -5.22
CA ALA A 321 -25.21 -20.51 -5.10
C ALA A 321 -25.39 -22.03 -5.31
N GLU A 322 -24.74 -22.59 -6.32
CA GLU A 322 -24.76 -24.03 -6.60
C GLU A 322 -24.09 -24.85 -5.48
N GLU A 323 -22.93 -24.39 -4.99
CA GLU A 323 -22.22 -25.03 -3.88
C GLU A 323 -23.05 -25.00 -2.59
N PHE A 324 -23.62 -23.84 -2.24
CA PHE A 324 -24.50 -23.71 -1.08
C PHE A 324 -25.72 -24.63 -1.18
N GLN A 325 -26.42 -24.63 -2.33
CA GLN A 325 -27.61 -25.47 -2.51
C GLN A 325 -27.29 -26.97 -2.50
N ARG A 326 -26.09 -27.36 -2.98
CA ARG A 326 -25.60 -28.74 -2.91
C ARG A 326 -25.31 -29.18 -1.48
N ILE A 327 -24.71 -28.32 -0.67
CA ILE A 327 -24.36 -28.62 0.74
C ILE A 327 -25.60 -28.54 1.65
N PHE A 328 -26.51 -27.59 1.40
CA PHE A 328 -27.68 -27.30 2.23
C PHE A 328 -28.99 -27.31 1.43
N PRO A 329 -29.43 -28.46 0.88
CA PRO A 329 -30.59 -28.51 -0.01
C PRO A 329 -31.92 -28.09 0.65
N ALA A 330 -31.99 -28.13 1.98
CA ALA A 330 -33.17 -27.75 2.76
C ALA A 330 -33.30 -26.24 3.03
N ILE A 331 -32.28 -25.43 2.69
CA ILE A 331 -32.31 -23.98 2.91
C ILE A 331 -32.51 -23.30 1.55
N PRO A 332 -33.58 -22.52 1.35
CA PRO A 332 -33.81 -21.82 0.09
C PRO A 332 -32.70 -20.80 -0.18
N CYS A 333 -32.00 -20.98 -1.31
CA CYS A 333 -30.99 -20.07 -1.83
C CYS A 333 -31.39 -19.59 -3.22
N VAL A 334 -31.39 -18.26 -3.45
CA VAL A 334 -31.71 -17.66 -4.74
C VAL A 334 -30.53 -16.86 -5.28
N LEU A 335 -30.22 -17.06 -6.57
CA LEU A 335 -29.22 -16.29 -7.31
C LEU A 335 -29.85 -15.01 -7.88
N VAL A 336 -29.23 -13.86 -7.62
CA VAL A 336 -29.61 -12.54 -8.18
C VAL A 336 -28.50 -12.04 -9.10
N ALA A 337 -28.76 -12.05 -10.39
CA ALA A 337 -27.85 -11.59 -11.43
C ALA A 337 -28.61 -11.02 -12.63
N ASP A 338 -27.92 -10.24 -13.47
CA ASP A 338 -28.50 -9.68 -14.68
C ASP A 338 -28.99 -10.81 -15.62
N GLY A 339 -30.24 -10.70 -16.08
CA GLY A 339 -30.87 -11.69 -16.96
C GLY A 339 -31.34 -12.98 -16.28
N HIS A 340 -31.32 -13.06 -14.94
CA HIS A 340 -31.80 -14.22 -14.18
C HIS A 340 -33.20 -13.98 -13.59
N ASP A 341 -34.06 -15.00 -13.57
CA ASP A 341 -35.32 -14.94 -12.80
C ASP A 341 -34.99 -15.02 -11.31
N ASP A 342 -35.33 -13.94 -10.61
CA ASP A 342 -35.11 -13.73 -9.18
C ASP A 342 -36.39 -13.30 -8.45
N SER A 343 -37.56 -13.63 -9.02
CA SER A 343 -38.88 -13.33 -8.47
C SER A 343 -39.05 -13.78 -7.00
N GLN A 344 -38.40 -14.86 -6.58
CA GLN A 344 -38.45 -15.38 -5.22
C GLN A 344 -37.39 -14.81 -4.26
N ALA A 345 -36.48 -13.95 -4.73
CA ALA A 345 -35.36 -13.47 -3.92
C ALA A 345 -35.81 -12.69 -2.66
N HIS A 346 -36.94 -12.00 -2.72
CA HIS A 346 -37.53 -11.27 -1.59
C HIS A 346 -37.95 -12.20 -0.43
N ALA A 347 -38.29 -13.45 -0.70
CA ALA A 347 -38.74 -14.44 0.28
C ALA A 347 -37.64 -15.46 0.65
N ALA A 348 -36.52 -15.47 -0.07
CA ALA A 348 -35.42 -16.39 0.16
C ALA A 348 -34.70 -16.11 1.49
N THR A 349 -34.29 -17.18 2.18
CA THR A 349 -33.51 -17.10 3.41
C THR A 349 -32.05 -16.76 3.13
N VAL A 350 -31.51 -17.27 2.03
CA VAL A 350 -30.17 -16.94 1.53
C VAL A 350 -30.29 -16.38 0.12
N VAL A 351 -29.63 -15.26 -0.11
CA VAL A 351 -29.51 -14.64 -1.43
C VAL A 351 -28.03 -14.56 -1.78
N VAL A 352 -27.66 -15.06 -2.95
CA VAL A 352 -26.32 -14.88 -3.52
C VAL A 352 -26.47 -13.99 -4.75
N GLY A 353 -25.65 -12.95 -4.89
CA GLY A 353 -25.82 -12.07 -6.04
C GLY A 353 -24.64 -11.20 -6.40
N THR A 354 -24.72 -10.68 -7.63
CA THR A 354 -23.74 -9.75 -8.20
C THR A 354 -24.13 -8.30 -7.91
N SER A 355 -23.52 -7.31 -8.58
CA SER A 355 -23.95 -5.91 -8.53
C SER A 355 -25.44 -5.71 -8.87
N ALA A 356 -26.08 -6.67 -9.53
CA ALA A 356 -27.52 -6.68 -9.78
C ALA A 356 -28.36 -6.56 -8.49
N VAL A 357 -27.88 -7.02 -7.33
CA VAL A 357 -28.63 -6.90 -6.06
C VAL A 357 -28.91 -5.45 -5.66
N LEU A 358 -28.08 -4.52 -6.11
CA LEU A 358 -28.16 -3.09 -5.77
C LEU A 358 -29.34 -2.38 -6.45
N SER A 359 -29.89 -2.97 -7.52
CA SER A 359 -31.07 -2.43 -8.23
C SER A 359 -32.38 -3.13 -7.83
N ARG A 360 -32.32 -4.14 -6.96
CA ARG A 360 -33.49 -4.90 -6.51
C ARG A 360 -33.95 -4.43 -5.13
N GLN A 361 -35.19 -4.77 -4.78
CA GLN A 361 -35.73 -4.56 -3.43
C GLN A 361 -35.85 -5.92 -2.72
N LEU A 362 -34.79 -6.31 -2.02
CA LEU A 362 -34.67 -7.65 -1.41
C LEU A 362 -35.10 -7.72 0.07
N GLY A 363 -35.49 -6.58 0.66
CA GLY A 363 -35.84 -6.46 2.07
C GLY A 363 -34.61 -6.34 2.98
N THR A 364 -34.78 -6.71 4.26
CA THR A 364 -33.71 -6.63 5.27
C THR A 364 -32.99 -7.97 5.44
N PHE A 365 -31.71 -7.87 5.82
CA PHE A 365 -30.84 -9.00 6.12
C PHE A 365 -30.28 -8.89 7.54
N SER A 366 -30.14 -10.03 8.20
CA SER A 366 -29.46 -10.15 9.48
C SER A 366 -27.94 -10.14 9.27
N LEU A 367 -27.47 -10.76 8.19
CA LEU A 367 -26.06 -10.83 7.83
C LEU A 367 -25.87 -10.47 6.35
N VAL A 368 -24.95 -9.55 6.08
CA VAL A 368 -24.46 -9.26 4.73
C VAL A 368 -22.99 -9.68 4.68
N VAL A 369 -22.66 -10.54 3.72
CA VAL A 369 -21.30 -10.98 3.43
C VAL A 369 -20.90 -10.39 2.08
N VAL A 370 -19.77 -9.69 2.04
CA VAL A 370 -19.22 -9.11 0.80
C VAL A 370 -17.91 -9.82 0.48
N ASP A 371 -17.83 -10.52 -0.64
CA ASP A 371 -16.57 -11.11 -1.12
C ASP A 371 -15.81 -10.15 -2.05
N GLU A 372 -14.48 -10.24 -2.00
CA GLU A 372 -13.53 -9.36 -2.71
C GLU A 372 -13.87 -7.88 -2.52
N GLN A 373 -13.96 -7.43 -1.26
CA GLN A 373 -14.42 -6.08 -0.89
C GLN A 373 -13.80 -4.93 -1.71
N GLN A 374 -12.54 -5.08 -2.16
CA GLN A 374 -11.82 -4.07 -2.95
C GLN A 374 -12.43 -3.81 -4.33
N ARG A 375 -13.31 -4.68 -4.83
CA ARG A 375 -14.05 -4.49 -6.09
C ARG A 375 -15.32 -3.65 -5.90
N TRP A 376 -15.68 -3.32 -4.66
CA TRP A 376 -16.93 -2.66 -4.31
C TRP A 376 -16.67 -1.29 -3.68
N SER A 377 -17.39 -0.27 -4.14
CA SER A 377 -17.38 1.02 -3.44
C SER A 377 -17.98 0.88 -2.04
N ARG A 378 -17.63 1.78 -1.12
CA ARG A 378 -18.22 1.79 0.23
C ARG A 378 -19.74 1.82 0.20
N THR A 379 -20.33 2.64 -0.66
CA THR A 379 -21.79 2.76 -0.80
C THR A 379 -22.46 1.48 -1.29
N GLN A 380 -21.79 0.70 -2.12
CA GLN A 380 -22.30 -0.60 -2.59
C GLN A 380 -22.27 -1.65 -1.47
N ARG A 381 -21.19 -1.69 -0.69
CA ARG A 381 -21.03 -2.64 0.44
C ARG A 381 -22.07 -2.40 1.54
N GLU A 382 -22.41 -1.13 1.77
CA GLU A 382 -23.35 -0.72 2.82
C GLU A 382 -24.82 -0.66 2.34
N HIS A 383 -25.12 -0.97 1.07
CA HIS A 383 -26.45 -0.79 0.50
C HIS A 383 -27.58 -1.49 1.28
N TYR A 384 -27.32 -2.71 1.75
CA TYR A 384 -28.25 -3.50 2.56
C TYR A 384 -27.92 -3.48 4.06
N VAL A 385 -26.94 -2.66 4.47
CA VAL A 385 -26.52 -2.55 5.87
C VAL A 385 -27.42 -1.53 6.56
N SER A 386 -28.33 -2.02 7.40
CA SER A 386 -29.13 -1.20 8.30
C SER A 386 -28.53 -1.16 9.70
N THR A 387 -29.18 -0.45 10.63
CA THR A 387 -28.76 -0.40 12.05
C THR A 387 -28.76 -1.78 12.73
N ARG A 388 -29.47 -2.76 12.17
CA ARG A 388 -29.61 -4.12 12.71
C ARG A 388 -28.88 -5.20 11.90
N THR A 389 -28.07 -4.80 10.93
CA THR A 389 -27.44 -5.74 9.99
C THR A 389 -25.97 -5.93 10.34
N HIS A 390 -25.56 -7.19 10.54
CA HIS A 390 -24.17 -7.54 10.66
C HIS A 390 -23.50 -7.54 9.28
N LEU A 391 -22.29 -6.98 9.18
CA LEU A 391 -21.49 -6.93 7.96
C LEU A 391 -20.20 -7.73 8.14
N LEU A 392 -19.99 -8.69 7.25
CA LEU A 392 -18.75 -9.45 7.13
C LEU A 392 -18.12 -9.20 5.76
N GLU A 393 -16.94 -8.60 5.75
CA GLU A 393 -16.20 -8.30 4.53
C GLU A 393 -15.08 -9.33 4.35
N MET A 394 -15.06 -10.05 3.24
CA MET A 394 -14.05 -11.05 2.94
C MET A 394 -13.08 -10.51 1.89
N SER A 395 -11.80 -10.77 2.11
CA SER A 395 -10.75 -10.46 1.14
C SER A 395 -9.84 -11.65 0.93
N ALA A 396 -9.52 -11.93 -0.33
CA ALA A 396 -8.41 -12.82 -0.69
C ALA A 396 -7.04 -12.13 -0.59
N THR A 397 -7.02 -10.80 -0.46
CA THR A 397 -5.78 -10.06 -0.20
C THR A 397 -5.51 -10.13 1.30
N CYS A 398 -4.36 -10.67 1.65
CA CYS A 398 -3.94 -10.74 3.04
C CYS A 398 -3.66 -9.31 3.52
N ILE A 399 -4.59 -8.72 4.26
CA ILE A 399 -4.38 -7.38 4.83
C ILE A 399 -3.66 -7.59 6.17
N PRO A 400 -2.46 -7.01 6.37
CA PRO A 400 -1.81 -7.04 7.68
C PRO A 400 -2.75 -6.48 8.74
N ARG A 401 -2.74 -7.05 9.95
CA ARG A 401 -3.66 -6.66 11.04
C ARG A 401 -3.59 -5.16 11.32
N THR A 402 -2.39 -4.60 11.31
CA THR A 402 -2.10 -3.18 11.48
C THR A 402 -2.73 -2.33 10.38
N GLN A 403 -2.62 -2.74 9.11
CA GLN A 403 -3.35 -2.06 8.01
C GLN A 403 -4.86 -2.15 8.17
N ALA A 404 -5.38 -3.29 8.62
CA ALA A 404 -6.82 -3.46 8.81
C ALA A 404 -7.35 -2.54 9.93
N LEU A 405 -6.60 -2.36 11.03
CA LEU A 405 -6.96 -1.43 12.10
C LEU A 405 -6.96 0.03 11.64
N ILE A 406 -6.03 0.44 10.77
CA ILE A 406 -6.01 1.80 10.20
C ILE A 406 -7.19 2.02 9.26
N ARG A 407 -7.34 1.11 8.28
CA ARG A 407 -8.29 1.26 7.18
C ARG A 407 -9.73 1.08 7.62
N PHE A 408 -9.96 0.19 8.59
CA PHE A 408 -11.30 -0.22 9.00
C PHE A 408 -11.64 0.15 10.44
N GLY A 409 -10.66 0.59 11.26
CA GLY A 409 -10.91 0.98 12.65
C GLY A 409 -11.22 -0.20 13.58
N LYS A 410 -12.22 -0.05 14.46
CA LYS A 410 -12.67 -1.05 15.46
C LYS A 410 -13.48 -2.19 14.82
N VAL A 411 -12.96 -2.75 13.74
CA VAL A 411 -13.57 -3.87 13.02
C VAL A 411 -12.87 -5.14 13.47
N ALA A 412 -13.64 -6.17 13.80
CA ALA A 412 -13.07 -7.46 14.19
C ALA A 412 -12.35 -8.08 12.98
N VAL A 413 -11.05 -8.36 13.11
CA VAL A 413 -10.26 -8.95 12.02
C VAL A 413 -9.99 -10.41 12.32
N PHE A 414 -10.49 -11.28 11.45
CA PHE A 414 -10.25 -12.72 11.48
C PHE A 414 -9.29 -13.08 10.34
N GLN A 415 -8.25 -13.84 10.64
CA GLN A 415 -7.21 -14.23 9.67
C GLN A 415 -7.25 -15.73 9.39
N MET A 416 -7.11 -16.11 8.13
CA MET A 416 -7.00 -17.50 7.69
C MET A 416 -5.79 -17.69 6.80
N ARG A 417 -4.86 -18.53 7.26
CA ARG A 417 -3.60 -18.90 6.59
C ARG A 417 -3.60 -20.36 6.14
N GLU A 418 -4.22 -21.24 6.94
CA GLU A 418 -4.23 -22.68 6.72
C GLU A 418 -5.14 -23.08 5.55
N THR A 419 -4.59 -23.77 4.55
CA THR A 419 -5.35 -24.36 3.42
C THR A 419 -5.86 -25.77 3.74
N HIS A 420 -7.00 -26.14 3.17
CA HIS A 420 -7.60 -27.47 3.37
C HIS A 420 -6.73 -28.63 2.88
N ALA A 421 -5.91 -28.39 1.86
CA ALA A 421 -4.98 -29.34 1.30
C ALA A 421 -3.57 -28.80 1.42
N LYS A 422 -2.61 -29.65 1.80
CA LYS A 422 -1.19 -29.31 1.72
C LYS A 422 -0.80 -29.16 0.26
N LYS A 423 -0.28 -27.99 -0.09
CA LYS A 423 0.24 -27.68 -1.42
C LYS A 423 1.66 -27.17 -1.29
N GLU A 424 2.54 -27.62 -2.18
CA GLU A 424 3.92 -27.16 -2.29
C GLU A 424 4.06 -26.44 -3.63
N ILE A 425 4.26 -25.12 -3.59
CA ILE A 425 4.37 -24.30 -4.80
C ILE A 425 5.81 -23.83 -4.94
N HIS A 426 6.53 -24.35 -5.93
CA HIS A 426 7.87 -23.89 -6.26
C HIS A 426 7.77 -22.66 -7.16
N THR A 427 8.20 -21.50 -6.65
CA THR A 427 8.24 -20.26 -7.42
C THR A 427 9.64 -20.07 -7.99
N HIS A 428 9.73 -19.82 -9.29
CA HIS A 428 11.00 -19.67 -10.01
C HIS A 428 11.02 -18.32 -10.75
N LEU A 429 12.13 -17.60 -10.65
CA LEU A 429 12.37 -16.35 -11.37
C LEU A 429 13.33 -16.60 -12.54
N TRP A 430 12.92 -16.21 -13.75
CA TRP A 430 13.66 -16.42 -14.99
C TRP A 430 13.93 -15.09 -15.70
N GLU A 431 15.18 -14.87 -16.13
CA GLU A 431 15.61 -13.69 -16.87
C GLU A 431 16.10 -14.07 -18.27
N GLY A 432 15.85 -13.22 -19.27
CA GLY A 432 16.30 -13.42 -20.64
C GLY A 432 15.52 -14.51 -21.38
N SER A 433 16.23 -15.41 -22.07
CA SER A 433 15.62 -16.37 -23.01
C SER A 433 14.63 -17.37 -22.38
N GLY A 434 14.69 -17.60 -21.06
CA GLY A 434 13.82 -18.57 -20.39
C GLY A 434 13.98 -20.02 -20.86
N ALA A 435 15.07 -20.38 -21.56
CA ALA A 435 15.24 -21.71 -22.14
C ALA A 435 15.07 -22.88 -21.13
N PRO A 436 15.60 -22.82 -19.89
CA PRO A 436 15.35 -23.87 -18.90
C PRO A 436 13.88 -23.97 -18.48
N MET A 437 13.18 -22.84 -18.35
CA MET A 437 11.75 -22.79 -18.07
C MET A 437 10.96 -23.49 -19.19
N PHE A 438 11.25 -23.19 -20.45
CA PHE A 438 10.57 -23.83 -21.58
C PHE A 438 10.83 -25.33 -21.66
N ALA A 439 12.01 -25.80 -21.27
CA ALA A 439 12.28 -27.24 -21.15
C ALA A 439 11.40 -27.90 -20.07
N GLN A 440 11.18 -27.23 -18.94
CA GLN A 440 10.28 -27.71 -17.87
C GLN A 440 8.82 -27.75 -18.33
N ILE A 441 8.35 -26.67 -18.97
CA ILE A 441 7.00 -26.58 -19.56
C ILE A 441 6.77 -27.71 -20.57
N LYS A 442 7.74 -27.97 -21.44
CA LYS A 442 7.65 -29.04 -22.43
C LYS A 442 7.48 -30.41 -21.77
N ALA A 443 8.28 -30.71 -20.75
CA ALA A 443 8.17 -31.97 -20.00
C ALA A 443 6.81 -32.12 -19.30
N ALA A 444 6.25 -31.04 -18.77
CA ALA A 444 4.93 -31.04 -18.15
C ALA A 444 3.80 -31.29 -19.17
N ILE A 445 3.87 -30.68 -20.36
CA ILE A 445 2.92 -30.92 -21.47
C ILE A 445 3.00 -32.37 -21.96
N GLU A 446 4.21 -32.91 -22.09
CA GLU A 446 4.43 -34.32 -22.45
C GLU A 446 3.85 -35.29 -21.40
N ALA A 447 3.88 -34.90 -20.13
CA ALA A 447 3.21 -35.62 -19.03
C ALA A 447 1.68 -35.40 -18.96
N GLY A 448 1.11 -34.65 -19.92
CA GLY A 448 -0.34 -34.38 -19.99
C GLY A 448 -0.85 -33.40 -18.93
N ARG A 449 0.04 -32.59 -18.34
CA ARG A 449 -0.31 -31.65 -17.28
C ARG A 449 -0.77 -30.32 -17.89
N PRO A 450 -1.87 -29.72 -17.42
CA PRO A 450 -2.35 -28.46 -17.94
C PRO A 450 -1.50 -27.28 -17.45
N ILE A 451 -1.27 -26.32 -18.35
CA ILE A 451 -0.44 -25.13 -18.14
C ILE A 451 -1.21 -23.87 -18.49
N MET A 452 -1.05 -22.83 -17.67
CA MET A 452 -1.61 -21.51 -17.90
C MET A 452 -0.51 -20.48 -18.12
N VAL A 453 -0.60 -19.70 -19.20
CA VAL A 453 0.35 -18.65 -19.54
C VAL A 453 -0.36 -17.30 -19.50
N VAL A 454 0.10 -16.42 -18.61
CA VAL A 454 -0.48 -15.11 -18.33
C VAL A 454 0.35 -14.02 -18.97
N TYR A 455 -0.27 -13.24 -19.86
CA TYR A 455 0.31 -12.07 -20.52
C TYR A 455 -0.24 -10.77 -19.92
N PRO A 456 0.56 -9.69 -19.88
CA PRO A 456 0.08 -8.37 -19.48
C PRO A 456 -0.98 -7.86 -20.46
N LYS A 457 -1.99 -7.16 -19.93
CA LYS A 457 -3.00 -6.50 -20.76
C LYS A 457 -2.33 -5.41 -21.61
N ARG A 458 -2.78 -5.23 -22.86
CA ARG A 458 -2.37 -4.12 -23.72
C ARG A 458 -2.72 -2.79 -23.03
N GLU A 459 -1.72 -1.94 -22.81
CA GLU A 459 -1.97 -0.52 -22.58
C GLU A 459 -2.34 0.09 -23.94
N SER A 460 -3.53 0.68 -24.04
CA SER A 460 -3.84 1.58 -25.15
C SER A 460 -2.84 2.73 -25.05
N GLU A 461 -2.03 2.95 -26.09
CA GLU A 461 -1.09 4.07 -26.15
C GLU A 461 -1.81 5.35 -25.69
N SER A 462 -1.35 5.95 -24.59
CA SER A 462 -1.79 7.29 -24.21
C SER A 462 -1.15 8.29 -25.16
N ASP A 463 -1.90 9.35 -25.50
CA ASP A 463 -1.47 10.42 -26.43
C ASP A 463 -0.16 11.13 -26.00
N GLU A 464 0.32 10.92 -24.78
CA GLU A 464 1.56 11.51 -24.25
C GLU A 464 2.84 10.84 -24.79
N ASP A 465 2.80 9.57 -25.18
CA ASP A 465 3.99 8.86 -25.70
C ASP A 465 4.32 9.19 -27.16
N GLN A 466 3.36 9.77 -27.91
CA GLN A 466 3.62 10.28 -29.27
C GLN A 466 4.42 11.61 -29.26
N ALA A 467 4.40 12.36 -28.15
CA ALA A 467 5.07 13.66 -28.06
C ALA A 467 6.60 13.55 -27.86
N LYS A 468 7.12 12.39 -27.43
CA LYS A 468 8.56 12.14 -27.31
C LYS A 468 9.02 11.25 -28.45
N GLY A 469 9.33 11.87 -29.60
CA GLY A 469 9.87 11.23 -30.81
C GLY A 469 11.18 10.44 -30.60
N LYS A 470 11.11 9.29 -29.92
CA LYS A 470 12.13 8.24 -29.97
C LYS A 470 11.76 7.31 -31.12
N GLY A 471 12.38 7.56 -32.26
CA GLY A 471 12.19 6.78 -33.47
C GLY A 471 12.35 5.27 -33.23
N ARG A 472 11.41 4.50 -33.79
CA ARG A 472 11.46 3.04 -33.92
C ARG A 472 12.78 2.60 -34.57
N GLY A 473 13.70 2.07 -33.77
CA GLY A 473 14.77 1.22 -34.29
C GLY A 473 14.18 -0.13 -34.69
N LYS A 474 14.18 -0.45 -36.00
CA LYS A 474 13.90 -1.82 -36.49
C LYS A 474 14.90 -2.79 -35.86
N ALA A 475 14.46 -3.60 -34.90
CA ALA A 475 15.27 -4.70 -34.35
C ALA A 475 15.36 -5.86 -35.37
N LYS A 476 16.55 -6.44 -35.53
CA LYS A 476 16.85 -7.57 -36.42
C LYS A 476 16.00 -8.81 -36.05
N PRO A 477 15.59 -9.64 -37.04
CA PRO A 477 14.91 -10.91 -36.76
C PRO A 477 15.86 -11.88 -36.04
N LYS A 478 15.42 -12.45 -34.90
CA LYS A 478 16.11 -13.51 -34.16
C LYS A 478 15.86 -14.89 -34.82
N PRO A 479 16.77 -15.86 -34.69
CA PRO A 479 16.68 -17.15 -35.38
C PRO A 479 15.51 -18.01 -34.89
N ALA A 480 15.02 -18.89 -35.76
CA ALA A 480 13.85 -19.73 -35.55
C ALA A 480 13.98 -20.64 -34.31
N GLY A 481 12.94 -20.66 -33.47
CA GLY A 481 12.85 -21.53 -32.29
C GLY A 481 12.89 -20.83 -30.93
N GLN A 482 12.95 -19.50 -30.87
CA GLN A 482 12.79 -18.72 -29.63
C GLN A 482 11.46 -17.95 -29.65
N ILE A 483 10.71 -18.05 -28.56
CA ILE A 483 9.43 -17.35 -28.36
C ILE A 483 9.70 -15.87 -28.09
N ASP A 484 8.99 -15.02 -28.81
CA ASP A 484 9.10 -13.55 -28.86
C ASP A 484 8.46 -12.92 -27.60
N ASP A 485 9.03 -11.81 -27.16
CA ASP A 485 8.70 -11.02 -25.97
C ASP A 485 7.61 -9.96 -26.24
N ARG A 486 6.79 -10.16 -27.29
CA ARG A 486 5.83 -9.15 -27.78
C ARG A 486 4.43 -9.30 -27.21
N HIS A 487 3.80 -8.14 -27.03
CA HIS A 487 2.84 -7.79 -25.97
C HIS A 487 1.37 -8.19 -26.17
N SER A 488 1.02 -9.22 -26.95
CA SER A 488 -0.39 -9.63 -27.05
C SER A 488 -0.63 -11.12 -27.25
N ILE A 489 -1.77 -11.60 -26.73
CA ILE A 489 -2.20 -13.00 -26.84
C ILE A 489 -2.45 -13.36 -28.30
N GLU A 490 -2.95 -12.42 -29.12
CA GLU A 490 -3.19 -12.66 -30.55
C GLU A 490 -1.89 -12.94 -31.31
N GLU A 491 -0.77 -12.36 -30.89
CA GLU A 491 0.55 -12.61 -31.48
C GLU A 491 1.23 -13.86 -30.90
N ALA A 492 0.94 -14.19 -29.64
CA ALA A 492 1.47 -15.38 -28.98
C ALA A 492 0.77 -16.67 -29.43
N PHE A 493 -0.56 -16.64 -29.64
CA PHE A 493 -1.38 -17.82 -29.92
C PHE A 493 -0.91 -18.61 -31.15
N PRO A 494 -0.68 -18.00 -32.34
CA PRO A 494 -0.24 -18.76 -33.52
C PRO A 494 1.07 -19.52 -33.31
N ARG A 495 1.98 -19.01 -32.47
CA ARG A 495 3.25 -19.67 -32.17
C ARG A 495 3.08 -20.82 -31.20
N TRP A 496 2.29 -20.63 -30.15
CA TRP A 496 1.96 -21.72 -29.22
C TRP A 496 1.21 -22.85 -29.92
N ASP A 497 0.26 -22.53 -30.79
CA ASP A 497 -0.46 -23.52 -31.58
C ASP A 497 0.44 -24.20 -32.62
N ALA A 498 1.39 -23.48 -33.25
CA ALA A 498 2.38 -24.11 -34.11
C ALA A 498 3.31 -25.10 -33.36
N MET A 499 3.63 -24.84 -32.09
CA MET A 499 4.44 -25.75 -31.26
C MET A 499 3.62 -26.92 -30.71
N TYR A 500 2.35 -26.70 -30.39
CA TYR A 500 1.45 -27.69 -29.80
C TYR A 500 0.09 -27.73 -30.52
N PRO A 501 0.05 -28.18 -31.79
CA PRO A 501 -1.15 -28.07 -32.63
C PRO A 501 -2.38 -28.69 -31.98
N GLY A 502 -3.45 -27.88 -31.90
CA GLY A 502 -4.76 -28.30 -31.39
C GLY A 502 -4.87 -28.41 -29.87
N ARG A 503 -3.79 -28.17 -29.12
CA ARG A 503 -3.76 -28.26 -27.64
C ARG A 503 -3.87 -26.91 -26.94
N VAL A 504 -3.95 -25.81 -27.70
CA VAL A 504 -3.91 -24.44 -27.17
C VAL A 504 -5.29 -23.79 -27.24
N ARG A 505 -5.64 -23.05 -26.19
CA ARG A 505 -6.77 -22.12 -26.16
C ARG A 505 -6.28 -20.74 -25.73
N ALA A 506 -6.89 -19.70 -26.27
CA ALA A 506 -6.69 -18.32 -25.84
C ALA A 506 -7.98 -17.80 -25.21
N MET A 507 -7.84 -16.98 -24.17
CA MET A 507 -8.95 -16.33 -23.49
C MET A 507 -8.58 -14.91 -23.07
N THR A 508 -9.35 -13.94 -23.54
CA THR A 508 -9.17 -12.50 -23.29
C THR A 508 -10.32 -11.91 -22.46
N GLY A 509 -10.16 -10.64 -22.07
CA GLY A 509 -11.19 -9.87 -21.35
C GLY A 509 -12.45 -9.62 -22.17
N GLU A 510 -12.26 -9.52 -23.47
CA GLU A 510 -13.27 -9.09 -24.45
C GLU A 510 -14.15 -10.25 -24.92
N ASP A 511 -13.73 -11.50 -24.66
CA ASP A 511 -14.51 -12.69 -24.99
C ASP A 511 -15.82 -12.73 -24.19
N ASP A 512 -16.88 -13.24 -24.80
CA ASP A 512 -18.15 -13.47 -24.12
C ASP A 512 -18.04 -14.58 -23.05
N ASN A 513 -19.02 -14.64 -22.14
CA ASN A 513 -19.01 -15.60 -21.03
C ASN A 513 -19.09 -17.06 -21.51
N GLU A 514 -19.72 -17.30 -22.66
CA GLU A 514 -19.88 -18.65 -23.22
C GLU A 514 -18.54 -19.18 -23.77
N THR A 515 -17.79 -18.35 -24.49
CA THR A 515 -16.44 -18.65 -25.01
C THR A 515 -15.47 -18.89 -23.86
N LYS A 516 -15.50 -18.04 -22.82
CA LYS A 516 -14.69 -18.22 -21.62
C LYS A 516 -14.97 -19.55 -20.94
N ARG A 517 -16.25 -19.95 -20.83
CA ARG A 517 -16.66 -21.24 -20.25
C ARG A 517 -16.19 -22.41 -21.10
N ALA A 518 -16.41 -22.36 -22.41
CA ALA A 518 -16.01 -23.41 -23.35
C ALA A 518 -14.48 -23.66 -23.33
N GLY A 519 -13.67 -22.60 -23.31
CA GLY A 519 -12.20 -22.73 -23.24
C GLY A 519 -11.71 -23.39 -21.93
N ILE A 520 -12.43 -23.16 -20.83
CA ILE A 520 -12.12 -23.76 -19.53
C ILE A 520 -12.59 -25.21 -19.46
N ASP A 521 -13.74 -25.53 -20.03
CA ASP A 521 -14.25 -26.89 -20.10
C ASP A 521 -13.37 -27.76 -21.01
N ASP A 522 -12.84 -27.20 -22.09
CA ASP A 522 -11.81 -27.85 -22.92
C ASP A 522 -10.57 -28.23 -22.11
N LEU A 523 -10.14 -27.38 -21.18
CA LEU A 523 -8.99 -27.66 -20.32
C LEU A 523 -9.32 -28.72 -19.25
N LYS A 524 -10.54 -28.70 -18.69
CA LYS A 524 -11.03 -29.70 -17.72
C LYS A 524 -11.18 -31.09 -18.32
N GLU A 525 -11.71 -31.16 -19.54
CA GLU A 525 -11.95 -32.41 -20.26
C GLU A 525 -10.67 -32.95 -20.93
N GLY A 526 -9.56 -32.21 -20.85
CA GLY A 526 -8.27 -32.59 -21.46
C GLY A 526 -8.23 -32.41 -22.98
N ARG A 527 -9.22 -31.72 -23.58
CA ARG A 527 -9.23 -31.34 -25.00
C ARG A 527 -8.18 -30.27 -25.31
N ALA A 528 -7.83 -29.45 -24.33
CA ALA A 528 -6.72 -28.52 -24.36
C ALA A 528 -5.77 -28.79 -23.20
N GLN A 529 -4.49 -28.44 -23.36
CA GLN A 529 -3.46 -28.53 -22.32
C GLN A 529 -2.85 -27.17 -21.98
N ILE A 530 -2.98 -26.18 -22.87
CA ILE A 530 -2.37 -24.86 -22.71
C ILE A 530 -3.45 -23.79 -22.81
N LEU A 531 -3.57 -22.95 -21.77
CA LEU A 531 -4.44 -21.79 -21.76
C LEU A 531 -3.62 -20.50 -21.76
N LEU A 532 -3.71 -19.73 -22.83
CA LEU A 532 -3.15 -18.38 -22.92
C LEU A 532 -4.19 -17.38 -22.45
N THR A 533 -3.81 -16.50 -21.53
CA THR A 533 -4.77 -15.55 -20.96
C THR A 533 -4.13 -14.25 -20.49
N THR A 534 -4.95 -13.22 -20.27
CA THR A 534 -4.51 -11.98 -19.62
C THR A 534 -4.83 -12.04 -18.13
N THR A 535 -4.60 -10.94 -17.40
CA THR A 535 -5.07 -10.80 -16.00
C THR A 535 -6.58 -10.93 -15.82
N VAL A 536 -7.35 -11.13 -16.88
CA VAL A 536 -8.80 -11.37 -16.84
C VAL A 536 -9.18 -12.63 -16.05
N VAL A 537 -8.27 -13.58 -15.84
CA VAL A 537 -8.47 -14.71 -14.91
C VAL A 537 -8.49 -14.25 -13.43
N GLU A 538 -8.35 -12.95 -13.16
CA GLU A 538 -8.25 -12.39 -11.81
C GLU A 538 -9.37 -12.83 -10.87
N VAL A 539 -10.62 -13.06 -11.29
CA VAL A 539 -11.68 -13.39 -10.32
C VAL A 539 -12.69 -14.41 -10.83
N GLY A 540 -12.90 -15.46 -10.05
CA GLY A 540 -14.13 -16.25 -10.07
C GLY A 540 -14.10 -17.62 -10.72
N ILE A 541 -13.13 -17.96 -11.61
CA ILE A 541 -13.16 -19.26 -12.28
C ILE A 541 -12.04 -20.19 -11.77
N SER A 542 -12.44 -21.36 -11.26
CA SER A 542 -11.53 -22.42 -10.86
C SER A 542 -11.14 -23.25 -12.08
N VAL A 543 -9.85 -23.34 -12.38
CA VAL A 543 -9.30 -24.38 -13.25
C VAL A 543 -8.82 -25.51 -12.34
N PRO A 544 -9.53 -26.66 -12.27
CA PRO A 544 -9.08 -27.80 -11.49
C PRO A 544 -7.77 -28.35 -12.05
N ASN A 545 -6.84 -28.74 -11.18
CA ASN A 545 -5.58 -29.45 -11.53
C ASN A 545 -4.55 -28.66 -12.35
N LEU A 546 -4.49 -27.34 -12.23
CA LEU A 546 -3.39 -26.56 -12.83
C LEU A 546 -2.05 -26.91 -12.16
N TYR A 547 -1.08 -27.39 -12.96
CA TYR A 547 0.24 -27.81 -12.47
C TYR A 547 1.29 -26.70 -12.62
N ASP A 548 1.31 -26.01 -13.78
CA ASP A 548 2.22 -24.90 -14.03
C ASP A 548 1.46 -23.61 -14.36
N ILE A 549 1.91 -22.50 -13.76
CA ILE A 549 1.56 -21.16 -14.21
C ILE A 549 2.81 -20.42 -14.67
N VAL A 550 2.73 -19.75 -15.81
CA VAL A 550 3.78 -18.90 -16.36
C VAL A 550 3.26 -17.47 -16.41
N VAL A 551 3.92 -16.57 -15.70
CA VAL A 551 3.60 -15.13 -15.71
C VAL A 551 4.68 -14.42 -16.53
N VAL A 552 4.30 -13.90 -17.69
CA VAL A 552 5.17 -13.15 -18.59
C VAL A 552 5.18 -11.68 -18.15
N HIS A 553 6.37 -11.06 -18.07
CA HIS A 553 6.55 -9.70 -17.54
C HIS A 553 5.96 -9.51 -16.12
N PRO A 554 6.40 -10.30 -15.13
CA PRO A 554 5.94 -10.19 -13.74
C PRO A 554 6.22 -8.80 -13.13
N ASP A 555 7.16 -8.05 -13.69
CA ASP A 555 7.50 -6.68 -13.34
C ASP A 555 6.33 -5.68 -13.55
N ARG A 556 5.36 -6.01 -14.41
CA ARG A 556 4.16 -5.19 -14.65
C ARG A 556 3.03 -5.44 -13.66
N TYR A 557 3.18 -6.41 -12.75
CA TYR A 557 2.16 -6.74 -11.74
C TYR A 557 2.60 -6.35 -10.34
N GLY A 558 1.62 -6.02 -9.49
CA GLY A 558 1.84 -5.90 -8.05
C GLY A 558 2.03 -7.27 -7.39
N ILE A 559 2.71 -7.30 -6.24
CA ILE A 559 2.95 -8.54 -5.46
C ILE A 559 1.62 -9.26 -5.17
N THR A 560 0.59 -8.52 -4.77
CA THR A 560 -0.75 -9.08 -4.50
C THR A 560 -1.36 -9.81 -5.70
N THR A 561 -1.27 -9.23 -6.90
CA THR A 561 -1.78 -9.87 -8.14
C THR A 561 -0.96 -11.12 -8.47
N LEU A 562 0.37 -11.07 -8.34
CA LEU A 562 1.23 -12.24 -8.55
C LEU A 562 0.90 -13.38 -7.57
N HIS A 563 0.63 -13.04 -6.31
CA HIS A 563 0.20 -14.00 -5.30
C HIS A 563 -1.16 -14.63 -5.64
N GLN A 564 -2.13 -13.84 -6.11
CA GLN A 564 -3.43 -14.35 -6.56
C GLN A 564 -3.31 -15.29 -7.76
N LEU A 565 -2.45 -14.96 -8.73
CA LEU A 565 -2.14 -15.82 -9.87
C LEU A 565 -1.48 -17.12 -9.41
N ARG A 566 -0.46 -17.04 -8.56
CA ARG A 566 0.23 -18.20 -7.96
C ARG A 566 -0.76 -19.13 -7.23
N GLY A 567 -1.70 -18.56 -6.48
CA GLY A 567 -2.72 -19.30 -5.73
C GLY A 567 -3.67 -20.14 -6.58
N ARG A 568 -3.68 -19.99 -7.90
CA ARG A 568 -4.46 -20.82 -8.83
C ARG A 568 -3.85 -22.20 -9.09
N VAL A 569 -2.57 -22.38 -8.77
CA VAL A 569 -1.84 -23.65 -8.96
C VAL A 569 -2.09 -24.60 -7.79
N ALA A 570 -2.14 -25.91 -8.06
CA ALA A 570 -2.26 -26.97 -7.06
C ALA A 570 -3.43 -26.78 -6.06
N ARG A 571 -4.58 -26.29 -6.56
CA ARG A 571 -5.75 -25.93 -5.72
C ARG A 571 -6.31 -27.09 -4.89
N ASN A 572 -6.23 -28.32 -5.41
CA ASN A 572 -6.69 -29.54 -4.73
C ASN A 572 -5.58 -30.22 -3.90
N GLY A 573 -4.44 -29.55 -3.70
CA GLY A 573 -3.24 -30.12 -3.08
C GLY A 573 -2.23 -30.65 -4.10
N GLY A 574 -1.04 -31.02 -3.60
CA GLY A 574 0.06 -31.55 -4.40
C GLY A 574 1.16 -30.51 -4.69
N VAL A 575 2.01 -30.82 -5.68
CA VAL A 575 3.12 -29.97 -6.11
C VAL A 575 2.70 -29.14 -7.32
N GLY A 576 3.07 -27.86 -7.34
CA GLY A 576 2.86 -26.97 -8.47
C GLY A 576 4.03 -26.03 -8.68
N HIS A 577 4.15 -25.46 -9.88
CA HIS A 577 5.21 -24.52 -10.20
C HIS A 577 4.66 -23.17 -10.69
N CYS A 578 5.30 -22.10 -10.24
CA CYS A 578 5.02 -20.74 -10.64
C CYS A 578 6.27 -20.15 -11.29
N HIS A 579 6.22 -19.89 -12.58
CA HIS A 579 7.34 -19.34 -13.35
C HIS A 579 7.11 -17.85 -13.60
N LEU A 580 7.92 -17.01 -12.98
CA LEU A 580 7.96 -15.57 -13.19
C LEU A 580 9.03 -15.29 -14.26
N TRP A 581 8.62 -14.91 -15.47
CA TRP A 581 9.54 -14.75 -16.60
C TRP A 581 9.65 -13.29 -17.07
N CYS A 582 10.83 -12.71 -16.90
CA CYS A 582 11.21 -11.40 -17.44
C CYS A 582 12.11 -11.61 -18.68
N PRO A 583 11.60 -11.36 -19.91
CA PRO A 583 12.42 -11.45 -21.12
C PRO A 583 13.53 -10.40 -21.19
N GLU A 584 13.33 -9.25 -20.56
CA GLU A 584 14.27 -8.14 -20.49
C GLU A 584 15.06 -8.12 -19.16
N PRO A 585 16.28 -7.55 -19.13
CA PRO A 585 17.04 -7.38 -17.89
C PRO A 585 16.30 -6.54 -16.85
N MET A 586 16.22 -7.03 -15.61
CA MET A 586 15.51 -6.35 -14.53
C MET A 586 16.38 -5.32 -13.80
N SER A 587 15.75 -4.24 -13.31
CA SER A 587 16.38 -3.32 -12.36
C SER A 587 16.59 -3.99 -10.99
N ALA A 588 17.52 -3.47 -10.18
CA ALA A 588 17.76 -3.98 -8.82
C ALA A 588 16.49 -3.94 -7.94
N LYS A 589 15.71 -2.86 -8.04
CA LYS A 589 14.44 -2.69 -7.31
C LYS A 589 13.37 -3.70 -7.76
N THR A 590 13.29 -3.97 -9.06
CA THR A 590 12.36 -4.97 -9.62
C THR A 590 12.72 -6.37 -9.14
N ARG A 591 14.01 -6.69 -9.14
CA ARG A 591 14.53 -7.98 -8.67
C ARG A 591 14.21 -8.22 -7.20
N GLU A 592 14.53 -7.26 -6.33
CA GLU A 592 14.23 -7.33 -4.89
C GLU A 592 12.73 -7.59 -4.64
N ARG A 593 11.85 -6.89 -5.37
CA ARG A 593 10.40 -7.08 -5.27
C ARG A 593 9.94 -8.47 -5.68
N LEU A 594 10.49 -9.02 -6.77
CA LEU A 594 10.12 -10.35 -7.25
C LEU A 594 10.73 -11.48 -6.42
N GLU A 595 11.93 -11.27 -5.86
CA GLU A 595 12.58 -12.22 -4.94
C GLU A 595 11.75 -12.43 -3.67
N VAL A 596 11.05 -11.40 -3.19
CA VAL A 596 10.07 -11.54 -2.10
C VAL A 596 8.93 -12.50 -2.48
N VAL A 597 8.42 -12.43 -3.71
CA VAL A 597 7.38 -13.37 -4.20
C VAL A 597 7.91 -14.80 -4.29
N VAL A 598 9.22 -14.96 -4.53
CA VAL A 598 9.88 -16.28 -4.59
C VAL A 598 10.12 -16.86 -3.19
N SER A 599 10.46 -16.02 -2.21
CA SER A 599 10.92 -16.47 -0.89
C SER A 599 9.83 -17.00 0.03
N THR A 600 8.57 -16.55 -0.13
CA THR A 600 7.46 -16.97 0.72
C THR A 600 6.18 -17.26 -0.06
N THR A 601 5.49 -18.31 0.38
CA THR A 601 4.16 -18.67 -0.12
C THR A 601 3.02 -18.01 0.65
N ASP A 602 3.28 -17.49 1.86
CA ASP A 602 2.28 -16.88 2.75
C ASP A 602 1.88 -15.48 2.24
N GLY A 603 0.61 -15.31 1.91
CA GLY A 603 0.09 -14.03 1.41
C GLY A 603 0.20 -12.88 2.41
N PHE A 604 0.16 -13.13 3.72
CA PHE A 604 0.30 -12.10 4.75
C PHE A 604 1.75 -11.60 4.83
N GLU A 605 2.73 -12.51 4.77
CA GLU A 605 4.14 -12.11 4.71
C GLU A 605 4.43 -11.31 3.44
N LEU A 606 3.84 -11.70 2.30
CA LEU A 606 3.95 -10.95 1.05
C LEU A 606 3.32 -9.56 1.14
N ALA A 607 2.16 -9.41 1.78
CA ALA A 607 1.51 -8.12 1.91
C ALA A 607 2.28 -7.17 2.84
N GLU A 608 2.91 -7.72 3.89
CA GLU A 608 3.79 -6.96 4.77
C GLU A 608 5.08 -6.54 4.04
N ALA A 609 5.67 -7.43 3.25
CA ALA A 609 6.84 -7.12 2.44
C ALA A 609 6.53 -6.14 1.30
N ASP A 610 5.37 -6.26 0.63
CA ASP A 610 4.91 -5.29 -0.39
C ASP A 610 4.76 -3.89 0.22
N LEU A 611 4.22 -3.80 1.44
CA LEU A 611 4.14 -2.53 2.16
C LEU A 611 5.54 -1.94 2.41
N ARG A 612 6.48 -2.75 2.92
CA ARG A 612 7.86 -2.31 3.18
C ARG A 612 8.56 -1.85 1.88
N ILE A 613 8.39 -2.59 0.77
CA ILE A 613 9.03 -2.31 -0.52
C ILE A 613 8.44 -1.07 -1.21
N ARG A 614 7.13 -0.89 -1.17
CA ARG A 614 6.48 0.32 -1.72
C ARG A 614 6.92 1.57 -0.98
N GLY A 615 7.41 1.41 0.26
CA GLY A 615 7.70 2.50 1.14
C GLY A 615 6.40 3.17 1.59
N THR A 616 6.53 3.97 2.64
CA THR A 616 5.45 4.55 3.44
C THR A 616 4.53 5.51 2.68
N GLY A 617 4.69 5.68 1.36
CA GLY A 617 4.10 6.74 0.53
C GLY A 617 2.68 6.54 0.02
N ASP A 618 2.13 5.33 0.09
CA ASP A 618 0.96 4.97 -0.76
C ASP A 618 -0.14 4.22 -0.01
N LEU A 619 -0.25 4.43 1.32
CA LEU A 619 -1.45 4.02 2.06
C LEU A 619 -2.63 4.96 1.79
N GLY A 620 -2.43 6.05 1.04
CA GLY A 620 -3.44 7.05 0.67
C GLY A 620 -3.35 7.50 -0.79
N ALA A 621 -3.64 6.61 -1.74
CA ALA A 621 -4.03 6.96 -3.11
C ALA A 621 -4.78 5.74 -3.71
N ASP A 622 -6.07 5.72 -4.06
CA ASP A 622 -7.00 6.66 -4.71
C ASP A 622 -6.68 8.16 -4.71
N SER A 623 -5.57 8.55 -5.35
CA SER A 623 -5.33 9.96 -5.64
C SER A 623 -6.05 10.35 -6.92
N ASN A 624 -7.23 10.95 -6.80
CA ASN A 624 -7.54 12.23 -7.46
C ASN A 624 -8.88 12.88 -7.11
N THR A 625 -9.56 12.47 -6.04
CA THR A 625 -10.71 13.22 -5.54
C THR A 625 -10.84 13.06 -4.03
N GLN A 626 -10.47 14.12 -3.32
CA GLN A 626 -10.88 14.47 -1.95
C GLN A 626 -10.10 13.83 -0.77
N SER A 627 -9.36 14.72 -0.08
CA SER A 627 -9.01 14.76 1.34
C SER A 627 -8.09 13.71 2.01
N GLY A 628 -6.81 13.66 1.60
CA GLY A 628 -5.73 13.05 2.42
C GLY A 628 -5.51 13.68 3.81
N ALA A 629 -6.07 14.87 4.07
CA ALA A 629 -6.06 15.52 5.39
C ALA A 629 -7.20 15.09 6.32
N ASP A 630 -8.24 14.46 5.76
CA ASP A 630 -9.37 14.00 6.58
C ASP A 630 -9.04 12.66 7.26
N GLU A 631 -8.12 11.87 6.70
CA GLU A 631 -7.66 10.60 7.28
C GLU A 631 -6.48 10.81 8.27
N THR A 632 -5.51 11.67 7.93
CA THR A 632 -4.33 11.98 8.78
C THR A 632 -4.34 13.41 9.30
N LEU A 633 -3.97 13.65 10.57
CA LEU A 633 -3.89 15.01 11.16
C LEU A 633 -2.82 15.90 10.52
N LEU A 634 -1.88 15.30 9.77
CA LEU A 634 -0.67 15.93 9.27
C LEU A 634 -0.60 15.81 7.75
N PHE A 635 0.02 16.80 7.10
CA PHE A 635 0.28 16.79 5.66
C PHE A 635 1.73 16.36 5.39
N GLY A 636 1.96 15.76 4.22
CA GLY A 636 3.31 15.46 3.72
C GLY A 636 4.03 14.30 4.41
N ALA A 637 3.36 13.61 5.36
CA ALA A 637 3.87 12.43 6.03
C ALA A 637 2.75 11.39 6.21
N PRO A 638 2.61 10.41 5.30
CA PRO A 638 1.68 9.31 5.47
C PRO A 638 2.00 8.47 6.71
N LEU A 639 0.96 7.94 7.36
CA LEU A 639 1.10 7.03 8.49
C LEU A 639 1.68 5.70 8.02
N THR A 640 2.68 5.20 8.72
CA THR A 640 3.39 3.95 8.39
C THR A 640 2.92 2.85 9.34
N VAL A 641 3.04 1.58 8.92
CA VAL A 641 2.69 0.46 9.81
C VAL A 641 3.65 0.39 10.99
N GLU A 642 4.94 0.64 10.77
CA GLU A 642 5.94 0.68 11.83
C GLU A 642 5.58 1.73 12.89
N LEU A 643 5.19 2.94 12.45
CA LEU A 643 4.75 4.00 13.35
C LEU A 643 3.52 3.59 14.18
N ILE A 644 2.65 2.75 13.63
CA ILE A 644 1.43 2.30 14.30
C ILE A 644 1.72 1.18 15.28
N GLU A 645 2.62 0.27 14.93
CA GLU A 645 3.15 -0.73 15.86
C GLU A 645 3.87 -0.04 17.03
N ASP A 646 4.66 1.00 16.75
CA ASP A 646 5.35 1.80 17.77
C ASP A 646 4.36 2.46 18.75
N VAL A 647 3.22 2.96 18.27
CA VAL A 647 2.20 3.59 19.15
C VAL A 647 1.15 2.63 19.68
N ALA A 648 1.15 1.35 19.29
CA ALA A 648 0.14 0.38 19.72
C ALA A 648 0.13 0.22 21.25
N ALA A 649 1.30 0.20 21.87
CA ALA A 649 1.41 0.14 23.33
C ALA A 649 0.85 1.40 24.02
N ILE A 650 1.10 2.58 23.45
CA ILE A 650 0.54 3.85 23.94
C ILE A 650 -0.98 3.83 23.81
N TRP A 651 -1.49 3.37 22.66
CA TRP A 651 -2.92 3.23 22.38
C TRP A 651 -3.61 2.30 23.39
N ASP A 652 -3.10 1.08 23.56
CA ASP A 652 -3.69 0.06 24.44
C ASP A 652 -3.69 0.48 25.92
N TYR A 653 -2.76 1.36 26.31
CA TYR A 653 -2.71 1.93 27.65
C TYR A 653 -3.89 2.90 27.91
N PHE A 654 -4.18 3.79 26.95
CA PHE A 654 -5.24 4.80 27.12
C PHE A 654 -6.63 4.29 26.73
N VAL A 655 -6.74 3.32 25.82
CA VAL A 655 -8.00 2.73 25.37
C VAL A 655 -7.97 1.21 25.55
N PRO A 656 -8.24 0.70 26.77
CA PRO A 656 -8.22 -0.72 27.02
C PRO A 656 -9.24 -1.47 26.14
N SER A 657 -8.78 -2.50 25.44
CA SER A 657 -9.67 -3.46 24.78
C SER A 657 -10.62 -4.03 25.82
N GLY A 658 -11.93 -4.02 25.54
CA GLY A 658 -13.01 -4.40 26.47
C GLY A 658 -13.03 -5.87 26.93
N ASP A 659 -11.94 -6.60 26.77
CA ASP A 659 -11.74 -7.90 27.39
C ASP A 659 -11.40 -7.66 28.86
N GLY A 660 -12.38 -7.91 29.74
CA GLY A 660 -12.27 -7.74 31.17
C GLY A 660 -11.08 -8.51 31.75
N ALA A 661 -9.97 -7.81 31.98
CA ALA A 661 -8.96 -8.17 32.94
C ALA A 661 -8.63 -6.92 33.76
N SER A 662 -9.31 -6.79 34.90
CA SER A 662 -8.91 -5.92 36.00
C SER A 662 -7.55 -6.39 36.53
N ALA A 663 -6.46 -5.96 35.89
CA ALA A 663 -5.13 -6.01 36.46
C ALA A 663 -4.92 -4.74 37.29
N GLY A 664 -5.32 -4.79 38.56
CA GLY A 664 -5.01 -3.80 39.59
C GLY A 664 -3.56 -3.87 40.02
N GLY A 665 -2.66 -3.47 39.13
CA GLY A 665 -1.26 -3.15 39.44
C GLY A 665 -0.93 -1.83 38.76
N GLU A 666 -0.14 -0.96 39.40
CA GLU A 666 0.35 0.29 38.81
C GLU A 666 0.99 0.00 37.44
N LYS A 667 0.24 0.22 36.36
CA LYS A 667 0.76 0.12 35.01
C LYS A 667 1.58 1.38 34.77
N HIS A 668 2.90 1.25 34.70
CA HIS A 668 3.74 2.30 34.15
C HIS A 668 3.29 2.61 32.72
N THR A 669 3.02 3.88 32.43
CA THR A 669 2.74 4.35 31.07
C THR A 669 3.87 3.89 30.15
N PRO A 670 3.60 3.16 29.05
CA PRO A 670 4.63 2.88 28.06
C PRO A 670 5.14 4.21 27.51
N GLN A 671 6.45 4.41 27.55
CA GLN A 671 7.08 5.65 27.11
C GLN A 671 7.99 5.37 25.92
N SER A 672 7.80 6.15 24.84
CA SER A 672 8.85 6.36 23.85
C SER A 672 10.12 6.86 24.56
N PRO A 673 11.33 6.58 24.03
CA PRO A 673 12.58 7.00 24.66
C PRO A 673 12.54 8.48 25.03
N ALA A 674 12.63 8.77 26.32
CA ALA A 674 12.60 10.15 26.80
C ALA A 674 13.74 10.95 26.16
N PHE A 675 13.44 12.15 25.71
CA PHE A 675 14.45 13.04 25.15
C PHE A 675 15.44 13.44 26.25
N ARG A 676 16.67 12.93 26.15
CA ARG A 676 17.79 13.37 26.97
C ARG A 676 18.64 14.28 26.11
N SER A 677 18.39 15.60 26.17
CA SER A 677 19.42 16.52 25.71
C SER A 677 20.61 16.42 26.65
N ALA A 678 21.82 16.34 26.12
CA ALA A 678 22.93 16.95 26.82
C ALA A 678 22.53 18.43 26.98
N SER A 679 22.33 18.88 28.22
CA SER A 679 22.27 20.32 28.48
C SER A 679 23.50 21.00 27.86
N PRO A 680 23.38 22.25 27.39
CA PRO A 680 24.48 22.95 26.72
C PRO A 680 25.79 22.90 27.50
#